data_AF-A0A8J6AV30-F1
#
_entry.id   AF-A0A8J6AV30-F1
#
_cell.length_a   1.000
_cell.length_b   1.000
_cell.length_c   1.000
_cell.angle_alpha   90.00
_cell.angle_beta   90.00
_cell.angle_gamma   90.00
#
_symmetry.space_group_name_H-M   'P 1'
#
loop_
_entity.id
_entity.type
_entity.pdbx_description
1 polymer ?
#
loop_
_entity_poly.entity_id
_entity_poly.type
_entity_poly.pdbx_seq_one_letter_code
_entity_poly.pdbx_strand_id
1 'polypeptide(L)'
;MYSQSQQPYGQQPQPMQPPGPSYGQSSQPAAPPGPYGQPSSQAPSSSAPYGFEEHTVSPAAASSTYSQPGMYSYTPSASDPYSMPQSASFTPTDINYGAQAMAPDTQVTSMVELSLACINLPNLDVLSKTDAVIVAYEHNAITHSMKEVGRTEVIKDSLNPRFVRKIKMPYYFEMSQNLVFRAYDIDDWKHINDMSKQEHIGDCRVSLAAIINAPKQMLTTPLRLPSSKKGRGELVITAEQLTECDLGATFRFRVSGLPRTDLFGSCDPFIEIRRTMESGGSVVVWKSEYHKRKLKVAFNETKVDLVTLCNGDRSRTLIIAVLDWNRSGSHEFIGQVELNVDQLEEAGRQGQSFTFKNPRKSTPQKRQKSRGKLIIDKFTIHKVPTFFDFLRRGLQLHLSVAIDFTASNGNPADSRSLHYMGDPNRPNEYQQAIRSVGEVLAPYEPNGIFTALGFGAALQPANRVSHCFNLAPGDGTVAGPIGIEQVYKQALASVRLSGPTLFGPIIETCRRRALQRGPGHYDVLLIITDGVVTDVQNSIRAVVAAGKTPMSIIIVGVGREDFTQMEVLDADEEPLITDSGERMVRDIVQFVPMRHVSRSQQMVAAETLQELPRQVVDWYELAQRMGVPFLLD
;
A
#
# COMPACT_ATOMS: atom_id res chain seq x y z
N MET A 1 -73.00 -0.41 -23.70
CA MET A 1 -72.70 -1.28 -24.87
C MET A 1 -71.34 -1.91 -24.61
N TYR A 2 -71.32 -3.25 -24.47
CA TYR A 2 -70.21 -4.23 -24.54
C TYR A 2 -68.80 -3.83 -24.04
N SER A 3 -68.05 -4.57 -23.22
CA SER A 3 -68.13 -5.94 -22.69
C SER A 3 -66.97 -6.13 -21.68
N GLN A 4 -67.25 -6.76 -20.54
CA GLN A 4 -66.51 -7.80 -19.75
C GLN A 4 -65.00 -8.02 -19.99
N SER A 5 -64.15 -8.44 -19.04
CA SER A 5 -64.29 -9.02 -17.69
C SER A 5 -62.91 -9.18 -17.03
N GLN A 6 -62.93 -9.38 -15.71
CA GLN A 6 -61.82 -9.50 -14.76
C GLN A 6 -61.14 -10.90 -14.67
N GLN A 7 -59.84 -10.90 -14.32
CA GLN A 7 -59.09 -11.77 -13.35
C GLN A 7 -58.95 -13.31 -13.60
N PRO A 8 -58.06 -14.09 -12.90
CA PRO A 8 -57.23 -13.81 -11.70
C PRO A 8 -55.77 -14.34 -11.64
N TYR A 9 -55.09 -13.95 -10.54
CA TYR A 9 -53.94 -14.49 -9.79
C TYR A 9 -53.30 -15.85 -10.14
N GLY A 10 -51.96 -15.90 -10.05
CA GLY A 10 -51.18 -17.14 -9.92
C GLY A 10 -49.68 -16.95 -9.58
N GLN A 11 -49.35 -17.17 -8.30
CA GLN A 11 -48.14 -17.80 -7.71
C GLN A 11 -46.70 -17.27 -7.95
N GLN A 12 -46.00 -17.14 -6.81
CA GLN A 12 -44.55 -16.93 -6.66
C GLN A 12 -43.73 -18.11 -7.22
N PRO A 13 -42.55 -17.87 -7.82
CA PRO A 13 -41.58 -18.93 -8.07
C PRO A 13 -40.74 -19.24 -6.82
N GLN A 14 -40.69 -20.51 -6.42
CA GLN A 14 -39.70 -21.03 -5.47
C GLN A 14 -38.30 -21.12 -6.10
N PRO A 15 -37.22 -21.06 -5.29
CA PRO A 15 -35.85 -21.20 -5.78
C PRO A 15 -35.53 -22.67 -6.15
N MET A 16 -34.91 -22.86 -7.32
CA MET A 16 -34.39 -24.16 -7.79
C MET A 16 -33.21 -24.62 -6.92
N GLN A 17 -33.28 -25.85 -6.41
CA GLN A 17 -32.14 -26.60 -5.88
C GLN A 17 -31.27 -27.14 -7.03
N PRO A 18 -29.94 -27.19 -6.89
CA PRO A 18 -29.07 -27.86 -7.87
C PRO A 18 -29.17 -29.39 -7.76
N PRO A 19 -29.02 -30.14 -8.87
CA PRO A 19 -29.08 -31.59 -8.86
C PRO A 19 -27.84 -32.22 -8.22
N GLY A 20 -28.05 -33.21 -7.35
CA GLY A 20 -27.00 -34.07 -6.81
C GLY A 20 -26.48 -35.07 -7.85
N PRO A 21 -25.25 -35.59 -7.69
CA PRO A 21 -24.68 -36.54 -8.63
C PRO A 21 -25.24 -37.95 -8.41
N SER A 22 -25.72 -38.57 -9.49
CA SER A 22 -26.17 -39.96 -9.55
C SER A 22 -25.01 -40.88 -9.94
N TYR A 23 -24.84 -41.96 -9.16
CA TYR A 23 -23.88 -43.03 -9.39
C TYR A 23 -24.41 -44.04 -10.43
N GLY A 24 -23.54 -44.48 -11.35
CA GLY A 24 -23.80 -45.59 -12.27
C GLY A 24 -22.49 -46.23 -12.74
N GLN A 25 -22.40 -47.55 -12.58
CA GLN A 25 -21.21 -48.41 -12.53
C GLN A 25 -20.67 -48.90 -13.89
N SER A 26 -19.52 -49.58 -13.80
CA SER A 26 -18.91 -50.60 -14.69
C SER A 26 -17.64 -50.09 -15.41
N SER A 27 -16.47 -50.75 -15.45
CA SER A 27 -16.02 -52.10 -15.06
C SER A 27 -14.49 -52.08 -14.82
N GLN A 28 -13.99 -52.93 -13.91
CA GLN A 28 -12.57 -53.18 -13.65
C GLN A 28 -11.86 -53.94 -14.79
N PRO A 29 -10.52 -53.99 -14.75
CA PRO A 29 -9.89 -55.31 -14.61
C PRO A 29 -8.75 -55.40 -13.57
N ALA A 30 -8.88 -56.43 -12.72
CA ALA A 30 -7.92 -57.39 -12.15
C ALA A 30 -6.46 -56.99 -11.81
N ALA A 31 -6.11 -57.20 -10.52
CA ALA A 31 -4.77 -57.57 -10.02
C ALA A 31 -4.52 -59.09 -10.24
N PRO A 32 -3.26 -59.60 -10.23
CA PRO A 32 -2.60 -60.06 -8.98
C PRO A 32 -1.03 -60.10 -9.08
N PRO A 33 -0.26 -60.84 -8.24
CA PRO A 33 -0.22 -60.99 -6.78
C PRO A 33 1.20 -60.69 -6.18
N GLY A 34 1.29 -60.49 -4.86
CA GLY A 34 2.49 -60.86 -4.06
C GLY A 34 2.30 -62.28 -3.48
N PRO A 35 3.36 -63.05 -3.12
CA PRO A 35 4.15 -62.80 -1.90
C PRO A 35 5.62 -63.32 -1.98
N TYR A 36 6.25 -63.60 -0.81
CA TYR A 36 7.66 -63.98 -0.50
C TYR A 36 8.54 -62.78 -0.12
N GLY A 37 9.23 -62.69 1.02
CA GLY A 37 9.49 -63.56 2.17
C GLY A 37 10.71 -62.97 2.90
N GLN A 38 10.70 -62.93 4.24
CA GLN A 38 11.89 -62.55 5.03
C GLN A 38 13.03 -63.57 4.86
N PRO A 39 14.27 -63.21 5.25
CA PRO A 39 14.73 -63.79 6.50
C PRO A 39 15.46 -62.82 7.44
N SER A 40 15.38 -63.20 8.71
CA SER A 40 16.10 -62.77 9.89
C SER A 40 17.57 -63.19 9.89
N SER A 41 18.41 -62.46 10.65
CA SER A 41 19.55 -62.91 11.50
C SER A 41 20.55 -61.74 11.65
N GLN A 42 20.76 -61.19 12.84
CA GLN A 42 21.62 -61.61 13.97
C GLN A 42 22.77 -60.59 14.14
N ALA A 43 22.86 -60.03 15.36
CA ALA A 43 24.08 -59.42 15.88
C ALA A 43 25.17 -60.48 16.09
N PRO A 44 26.45 -60.09 16.21
CA PRO A 44 27.06 -59.90 17.55
C PRO A 44 27.90 -58.60 17.63
N SER A 45 27.91 -57.83 18.73
CA SER A 45 28.87 -57.91 19.87
C SER A 45 30.33 -58.14 19.43
N SER A 46 31.38 -57.44 19.84
CA SER A 46 31.70 -56.74 21.10
C SER A 46 33.13 -56.20 20.96
N SER A 47 33.45 -55.05 21.53
CA SER A 47 34.59 -54.85 22.45
C SER A 47 34.90 -53.36 22.65
N ALA A 48 34.44 -52.83 23.78
CA ALA A 48 35.24 -51.90 24.60
C ALA A 48 36.38 -52.74 25.26
N PRO A 49 37.39 -52.20 25.98
CA PRO A 49 37.21 -51.17 27.03
C PRO A 49 38.42 -50.25 27.31
N TYR A 50 38.29 -49.50 28.42
CA TYR A 50 39.25 -48.68 29.19
C TYR A 50 39.34 -47.21 28.78
N GLY A 51 39.17 -46.25 29.70
CA GLY A 51 39.00 -46.31 31.15
C GLY A 51 39.12 -44.89 31.72
N PHE A 52 38.39 -44.66 32.82
CA PHE A 52 38.26 -43.46 33.66
C PHE A 52 39.62 -42.84 34.07
N GLU A 53 39.75 -41.57 34.48
CA GLU A 53 39.28 -41.04 35.76
C GLU A 53 39.58 -39.52 35.91
N GLU A 54 38.83 -38.90 36.81
CA GLU A 54 38.86 -37.50 37.27
C GLU A 54 40.17 -37.18 38.06
N HIS A 55 40.60 -35.97 38.41
CA HIS A 55 39.92 -34.85 39.08
C HIS A 55 40.86 -33.62 39.15
N THR A 56 40.22 -32.43 39.17
CA THR A 56 40.52 -31.18 39.89
C THR A 56 41.86 -30.42 39.78
N VAL A 57 41.69 -29.08 39.74
CA VAL A 57 42.39 -27.99 40.48
C VAL A 57 42.73 -26.81 39.55
N SER A 58 42.07 -25.66 39.79
CA SER A 58 42.55 -24.28 39.43
C SER A 58 43.40 -23.73 40.61
N PRO A 59 44.11 -22.57 40.55
CA PRO A 59 44.15 -21.49 39.53
C PRO A 59 45.57 -20.90 39.23
N ALA A 60 45.68 -19.95 38.29
CA ALA A 60 46.33 -18.61 38.47
C ALA A 60 46.85 -17.93 37.16
N ALA A 61 46.33 -16.71 36.93
CA ALA A 61 46.95 -15.41 36.56
C ALA A 61 48.04 -15.24 35.47
N ALA A 62 47.76 -14.30 34.53
CA ALA A 62 48.58 -13.17 33.99
C ALA A 62 48.08 -12.83 32.55
N SER A 63 47.58 -11.66 32.12
CA SER A 63 47.88 -10.21 32.22
C SER A 63 48.11 -9.61 30.80
N SER A 64 47.89 -8.29 30.68
CA SER A 64 48.04 -7.35 29.52
C SER A 64 46.78 -7.16 28.63
N THR A 65 45.91 -6.16 28.86
CA THR A 65 45.95 -4.67 28.67
C THR A 65 45.70 -4.20 27.23
N TYR A 66 44.53 -3.58 26.99
CA TYR A 66 44.34 -2.53 25.97
C TYR A 66 43.32 -1.48 26.45
N SER A 67 43.63 -0.22 26.16
CA SER A 67 43.12 1.01 26.75
C SER A 67 41.84 1.56 26.08
N GLN A 68 41.06 2.33 26.85
CA GLN A 68 39.92 3.16 26.43
C GLN A 68 40.22 4.65 26.74
N PRO A 69 39.77 5.62 25.91
CA PRO A 69 39.51 7.00 26.33
C PRO A 69 37.99 7.19 26.52
N GLY A 70 37.42 7.94 27.46
CA GLY A 70 37.84 9.08 28.27
C GLY A 70 36.66 10.05 28.31
N MET A 71 35.84 10.03 29.37
CA MET A 71 34.66 10.89 29.58
C MET A 71 34.94 11.86 30.73
N TYR A 72 34.71 13.16 30.52
CA TYR A 72 34.70 14.16 31.60
C TYR A 72 33.29 14.71 31.80
N SER A 73 32.89 14.71 33.07
CA SER A 73 31.65 15.25 33.63
C SER A 73 31.84 16.70 34.09
N TYR A 74 30.75 17.49 34.12
CA TYR A 74 30.64 18.61 35.05
C TYR A 74 29.17 18.94 35.38
N THR A 75 28.92 19.23 36.65
CA THR A 75 27.65 19.57 37.31
C THR A 75 27.39 21.08 37.32
N PRO A 76 26.14 21.57 37.49
CA PRO A 76 25.88 22.96 37.81
C PRO A 76 25.22 23.18 39.18
N SER A 77 25.62 24.25 39.87
CA SER A 77 24.96 24.85 41.04
C SER A 77 24.54 26.30 40.77
N ALA A 78 23.46 26.74 41.41
CA ALA A 78 22.75 28.00 41.17
C ALA A 78 23.23 29.21 42.00
N SER A 79 23.07 30.44 41.46
CA SER A 79 22.64 31.67 42.14
C SER A 79 22.54 32.90 41.19
N ASP A 80 21.41 33.63 41.27
CA ASP A 80 21.04 34.98 40.71
C ASP A 80 21.94 36.16 41.19
N PRO A 81 21.76 37.49 40.84
CA PRO A 81 20.65 38.20 40.13
C PRO A 81 21.01 39.36 39.11
N TYR A 82 19.98 39.83 38.37
CA TYR A 82 19.70 41.17 37.75
C TYR A 82 20.81 42.07 37.11
N SER A 83 20.63 42.44 35.83
CA SER A 83 20.70 43.84 35.29
C SER A 83 20.34 43.93 33.80
N MET A 84 19.45 44.86 33.44
CA MET A 84 19.15 45.28 32.04
C MET A 84 20.23 46.26 31.52
N PRO A 85 20.45 46.34 30.19
CA PRO A 85 20.06 47.56 29.50
C PRO A 85 19.48 47.38 28.07
N GLN A 86 19.08 48.52 27.51
CA GLN A 86 18.14 48.76 26.41
C GLN A 86 18.67 48.61 24.97
N SER A 87 17.71 48.38 24.07
CA SER A 87 17.56 48.87 22.68
C SER A 87 18.71 48.70 21.67
N ALA A 88 18.48 47.87 20.65
CA ALA A 88 18.92 48.13 19.29
C ALA A 88 17.91 47.55 18.28
N SER A 89 17.36 48.42 17.46
CA SER A 89 16.54 48.15 16.29
C SER A 89 17.32 47.36 15.22
N PHE A 90 16.74 46.28 14.69
CA PHE A 90 17.24 45.62 13.48
C PHE A 90 16.08 45.29 12.54
N THR A 91 16.17 45.84 11.33
CA THR A 91 15.34 45.56 10.16
C THR A 91 15.71 44.19 9.55
N PRO A 92 14.77 43.34 9.15
CA PRO A 92 15.08 42.16 8.36
C PRO A 92 15.10 42.50 6.86
N THR A 93 16.29 42.53 6.27
CA THR A 93 16.48 42.36 4.81
C THR A 93 16.79 40.89 4.52
N ASP A 94 16.09 40.39 3.49
CA ASP A 94 16.44 39.25 2.64
C ASP A 94 16.50 37.85 3.27
N ILE A 95 15.34 37.21 3.38
CA ILE A 95 15.23 35.75 3.36
C ILE A 95 14.87 35.31 1.95
N ASN A 96 15.85 34.65 1.35
CA ASN A 96 15.82 33.93 0.10
C ASN A 96 14.66 32.91 0.07
N TYR A 97 13.81 32.98 -0.94
CA TYR A 97 12.75 31.99 -1.22
C TYR A 97 13.40 30.66 -1.63
N GLY A 98 13.83 29.87 -0.65
CA GLY A 98 14.01 28.44 -0.81
C GLY A 98 12.63 27.80 -0.85
N ALA A 99 12.34 27.07 -1.93
CA ALA A 99 11.17 26.22 -2.06
C ALA A 99 11.09 25.31 -0.82
N GLN A 100 10.21 25.67 0.12
CA GLN A 100 9.75 24.74 1.13
C GLN A 100 8.99 23.67 0.39
N ALA A 101 9.56 22.46 0.39
CA ALA A 101 8.89 21.23 0.04
C ALA A 101 7.49 21.28 0.66
N MET A 102 6.48 21.32 -0.22
CA MET A 102 5.14 20.95 0.20
C MET A 102 5.26 19.52 0.72
N ALA A 103 4.75 19.27 1.93
CA ALA A 103 4.64 17.93 2.45
C ALA A 103 3.97 17.04 1.38
N PRO A 104 4.41 15.79 1.18
CA PRO A 104 3.74 14.89 0.24
C PRO A 104 2.29 14.73 0.68
N ASP A 105 1.39 15.34 -0.09
CA ASP A 105 -0.04 15.31 0.14
C ASP A 105 -0.58 13.91 -0.22
N THR A 106 -1.45 13.37 0.64
CA THR A 106 -2.24 12.13 0.50
C THR A 106 -1.57 10.76 0.67
N GLN A 107 -1.05 10.47 1.87
CA GLN A 107 -1.04 9.07 2.36
C GLN A 107 -2.47 8.61 2.62
N VAL A 108 -2.99 7.68 1.80
CA VAL A 108 -4.28 7.01 2.06
C VAL A 108 -4.06 5.92 3.12
N THR A 109 -3.75 6.31 4.35
CA THR A 109 -3.72 5.40 5.49
C THR A 109 -5.16 5.16 5.94
N SER A 110 -5.67 3.94 5.76
CA SER A 110 -6.98 3.58 6.30
C SER A 110 -6.83 3.24 7.78
N MET A 111 -7.72 3.75 8.64
CA MET A 111 -7.83 3.23 9.99
C MET A 111 -8.67 1.96 9.96
N VAL A 112 -8.26 0.93 10.69
CA VAL A 112 -9.02 -0.31 10.83
C VAL A 112 -9.35 -0.58 12.29
N GLU A 113 -10.51 -1.18 12.50
CA GLU A 113 -11.00 -1.65 13.79
C GLU A 113 -11.05 -3.18 13.79
N LEU A 114 -10.42 -3.80 14.80
CA LEU A 114 -10.38 -5.23 14.98
C LEU A 114 -11.33 -5.65 16.10
N SER A 115 -12.28 -6.51 15.75
CA SER A 115 -13.18 -7.22 16.66
C SER A 115 -12.64 -8.61 16.96
N LEU A 116 -12.62 -9.00 18.24
CA LEU A 116 -12.07 -10.28 18.68
C LEU A 116 -13.13 -11.13 19.38
N ALA A 117 -13.03 -12.45 19.20
CA ALA A 117 -13.76 -13.45 19.96
C ALA A 117 -12.95 -14.74 20.03
N CYS A 118 -13.15 -15.57 21.07
CA CYS A 118 -12.55 -16.90 21.12
C CYS A 118 -13.62 -17.99 21.06
N ILE A 119 -13.20 -19.18 20.63
CA ILE A 119 -14.02 -20.39 20.58
C ILE A 119 -13.25 -21.53 21.26
N ASN A 120 -13.93 -22.28 22.13
CA ASN A 120 -13.42 -23.48 22.77
C ASN A 120 -12.06 -23.30 23.47
N LEU A 121 -11.90 -22.22 24.25
CA LEU A 121 -10.74 -22.08 25.13
C LEU A 121 -10.66 -23.26 26.11
N PRO A 122 -9.44 -23.68 26.52
CA PRO A 122 -9.30 -24.69 27.56
C PRO A 122 -9.89 -24.16 28.87
N ASN A 123 -10.45 -25.04 29.70
CA ASN A 123 -10.77 -24.67 31.07
C ASN A 123 -9.51 -24.82 31.93
N LEU A 124 -9.00 -23.73 32.48
CA LEU A 124 -7.79 -23.72 33.31
C LEU A 124 -8.11 -23.59 34.80
N ASP A 125 -9.32 -23.12 35.11
CA ASP A 125 -9.83 -23.01 36.46
C ASP A 125 -10.45 -24.31 37.00
N VAL A 126 -10.26 -24.53 38.30
CA VAL A 126 -10.80 -25.69 39.02
C VAL A 126 -12.28 -25.49 39.39
N LEU A 127 -12.68 -24.27 39.74
CA LEU A 127 -14.01 -23.95 40.27
C LEU A 127 -14.85 -23.03 39.36
N SER A 128 -14.23 -22.46 38.33
CA SER A 128 -14.81 -21.53 37.35
C SER A 128 -14.46 -21.98 35.93
N LYS A 129 -14.84 -21.16 34.94
CA LYS A 129 -14.25 -21.23 33.60
C LYS A 129 -13.23 -20.09 33.45
N THR A 130 -12.34 -20.24 32.48
CA THR A 130 -11.37 -19.21 32.10
C THR A 130 -11.94 -17.79 31.99
N ASP A 131 -11.21 -16.86 32.60
CA ASP A 131 -11.39 -15.41 32.64
C ASP A 131 -10.51 -14.75 31.57
N ALA A 132 -10.98 -14.77 30.33
CA ALA A 132 -10.14 -14.48 29.17
C ALA A 132 -9.88 -12.99 28.94
N VAL A 133 -8.63 -12.67 28.59
CA VAL A 133 -8.23 -11.39 27.95
C VAL A 133 -7.32 -11.65 26.75
N ILE A 134 -7.39 -10.79 25.73
CA ILE A 134 -6.45 -10.82 24.60
C ILE A 134 -5.63 -9.54 24.58
N VAL A 135 -4.31 -9.68 24.48
CA VAL A 135 -3.38 -8.58 24.22
C VAL A 135 -2.82 -8.73 22.81
N ALA A 136 -2.93 -7.69 22.00
CA ALA A 136 -2.38 -7.64 20.65
C ALA A 136 -1.09 -6.83 20.62
N TYR A 137 -0.09 -7.37 19.92
CA TYR A 137 1.21 -6.77 19.72
C TYR A 137 1.52 -6.67 18.23
N GLU A 138 2.16 -5.59 17.84
CA GLU A 138 2.88 -5.49 16.57
C GLU A 138 4.31 -6.02 16.77
N HIS A 139 4.69 -7.00 15.95
CA HIS A 139 6.00 -7.65 16.01
C HIS A 139 6.92 -7.12 14.92
N ASN A 140 8.03 -6.52 15.33
CA ASN A 140 9.10 -6.16 14.42
C ASN A 140 10.01 -7.37 14.20
N ALA A 141 10.02 -7.91 12.98
CA ALA A 141 10.79 -9.10 12.65
C ALA A 141 12.32 -8.90 12.71
N ILE A 142 12.81 -7.65 12.60
CA ILE A 142 14.23 -7.31 12.58
C ILE A 142 14.77 -7.18 14.01
N THR A 143 14.09 -6.39 14.85
CA THR A 143 14.51 -6.15 16.24
C THR A 143 13.99 -7.20 17.20
N HIS A 144 13.09 -8.09 16.75
CA HIS A 144 12.29 -8.99 17.58
C HIS A 144 11.49 -8.27 18.69
N SER A 145 11.30 -6.96 18.57
CA SER A 145 10.56 -6.18 19.56
C SER A 145 9.06 -6.33 19.36
N MET A 146 8.34 -6.37 20.48
CA MET A 146 6.88 -6.45 20.54
C MET A 146 6.34 -5.15 21.09
N LYS A 147 5.57 -4.43 20.29
CA LYS A 147 4.89 -3.20 20.72
C LYS A 147 3.42 -3.51 20.94
N GLU A 148 2.91 -3.35 22.16
CA GLU A 148 1.48 -3.51 22.40
C GLU A 148 0.69 -2.46 21.62
N VAL A 149 -0.28 -2.91 20.82
CA VAL A 149 -1.17 -2.05 20.03
C VAL A 149 -2.57 -1.94 20.64
N GLY A 150 -2.92 -2.87 21.53
CA GLY A 150 -4.15 -2.81 22.30
C GLY A 150 -4.44 -4.11 23.04
N ARG A 151 -5.45 -4.07 23.91
CA ARG A 151 -5.97 -5.24 24.61
C ARG A 151 -7.48 -5.14 24.80
N THR A 152 -8.15 -6.28 24.91
CA THR A 152 -9.58 -6.36 25.18
C THR A 152 -9.89 -6.05 26.65
N GLU A 153 -11.17 -5.94 26.99
CA GLU A 153 -11.64 -6.18 28.36
C GLU A 153 -11.48 -7.66 28.75
N VAL A 154 -11.61 -7.95 30.04
CA VAL A 154 -11.67 -9.32 30.56
C VAL A 154 -13.10 -9.82 30.53
N ILE A 155 -13.32 -11.01 29.97
CA ILE A 155 -14.62 -11.69 30.01
C ILE A 155 -14.50 -12.88 30.96
N LYS A 156 -15.27 -12.82 32.04
CA LYS A 156 -15.25 -13.86 33.07
C LYS A 156 -16.01 -15.11 32.67
N ASP A 157 -15.59 -16.25 33.21
CA ASP A 157 -16.35 -17.50 33.20
C ASP A 157 -16.81 -17.96 31.80
N SER A 158 -15.95 -17.82 30.78
CA SER A 158 -16.33 -18.13 29.40
C SER A 158 -15.22 -18.77 28.59
N LEU A 159 -15.53 -19.94 28.03
CA LEU A 159 -14.68 -20.61 27.04
C LEU A 159 -14.92 -20.10 25.60
N ASN A 160 -15.94 -19.24 25.41
CA ASN A 160 -16.30 -18.64 24.12
C ASN A 160 -16.52 -17.13 24.25
N PRO A 161 -15.55 -16.37 24.79
CA PRO A 161 -15.70 -14.95 25.04
C PRO A 161 -15.87 -14.17 23.73
N ARG A 162 -16.73 -13.17 23.76
CA ARG A 162 -16.91 -12.18 22.68
C ARG A 162 -16.63 -10.80 23.24
N PHE A 163 -15.63 -10.13 22.69
CA PHE A 163 -15.14 -8.87 23.23
C PHE A 163 -15.80 -7.67 22.54
N VAL A 164 -16.23 -6.71 23.36
CA VAL A 164 -16.80 -5.43 22.97
C VAL A 164 -15.70 -4.44 22.63
N ARG A 165 -14.62 -4.38 23.43
CA ARG A 165 -13.52 -3.45 23.17
C ARG A 165 -12.79 -3.86 21.89
N LYS A 166 -12.66 -2.88 21.00
CA LYS A 166 -12.01 -3.06 19.70
C LYS A 166 -10.59 -2.52 19.73
N ILE A 167 -9.73 -3.09 18.89
CA ILE A 167 -8.35 -2.63 18.72
C ILE A 167 -8.31 -1.81 17.43
N LYS A 168 -7.96 -0.52 17.53
CA LYS A 168 -7.89 0.39 16.40
C LYS A 168 -6.43 0.60 16.01
N MET A 169 -6.12 0.50 14.72
CA MET A 169 -4.77 0.73 14.23
C MET A 169 -4.78 1.23 12.77
N PRO A 170 -3.75 1.98 12.35
CA PRO A 170 -3.58 2.31 10.93
C PRO A 170 -3.23 1.06 10.13
N TYR A 171 -3.72 1.01 8.89
CA TYR A 171 -3.38 0.03 7.89
C TYR A 171 -2.57 0.70 6.78
N TYR A 172 -1.36 0.14 6.56
CA TYR A 172 -0.41 0.53 5.54
C TYR A 172 -0.28 -0.64 4.56
N PHE A 173 -0.74 -0.45 3.33
CA PHE A 173 -0.73 -1.50 2.31
C PHE A 173 0.70 -1.94 1.98
N GLU A 174 1.60 -0.96 1.93
CA GLU A 174 2.99 -1.06 1.56
C GLU A 174 3.89 -1.67 2.65
N MET A 175 3.32 -2.04 3.81
CA MET A 175 4.05 -2.60 4.94
C MET A 175 3.53 -3.96 5.40
N SER A 176 4.45 -4.88 5.72
CA SER A 176 4.11 -6.11 6.43
C SER A 176 3.87 -5.85 7.92
N GLN A 177 2.64 -5.51 8.29
CA GLN A 177 2.22 -5.33 9.68
C GLN A 177 1.92 -6.68 10.35
N ASN A 178 2.93 -7.26 10.98
CA ASN A 178 2.84 -8.56 11.64
C ASN A 178 2.26 -8.42 13.06
N LEU A 179 1.13 -9.07 13.31
CA LEU A 179 0.43 -9.05 14.58
C LEU A 179 0.60 -10.36 15.35
N VAL A 180 0.67 -10.24 16.67
CA VAL A 180 0.65 -11.35 17.60
C VAL A 180 -0.44 -11.09 18.62
N PHE A 181 -1.46 -11.94 18.62
CA PHE A 181 -2.53 -11.93 19.62
C PHE A 181 -2.19 -12.98 20.67
N ARG A 182 -2.13 -12.57 21.93
CA ARG A 182 -1.87 -13.46 23.05
C ARG A 182 -3.07 -13.49 23.98
N ALA A 183 -3.62 -14.69 24.17
CA ALA A 183 -4.72 -14.93 25.09
C ALA A 183 -4.19 -15.35 26.46
N TYR A 184 -4.78 -14.79 27.51
CA TYR A 184 -4.46 -15.06 28.91
C TYR A 184 -5.73 -15.39 29.69
N ASP A 185 -5.55 -16.18 30.75
CA ASP A 185 -6.51 -16.39 31.83
C ASP A 185 -6.11 -15.53 33.03
N ILE A 186 -7.07 -14.82 33.64
CA ILE A 186 -6.79 -13.87 34.72
C ILE A 186 -6.93 -14.55 36.08
N ASP A 187 -5.80 -15.02 36.62
CA ASP A 187 -5.71 -15.61 37.97
C ASP A 187 -5.49 -14.55 39.06
N ASP A 188 -4.61 -13.57 38.78
CA ASP A 188 -4.24 -12.53 39.74
C ASP A 188 -4.98 -11.22 39.44
N TRP A 189 -6.20 -11.14 39.95
CA TRP A 189 -7.07 -9.97 39.87
C TRP A 189 -6.47 -8.70 40.49
N LYS A 190 -5.48 -8.80 41.39
CA LYS A 190 -4.80 -7.63 41.97
C LYS A 190 -3.78 -7.04 41.00
N HIS A 191 -3.26 -7.84 40.07
CA HIS A 191 -2.25 -7.45 39.09
C HIS A 191 -2.72 -7.72 37.66
N ILE A 192 -3.98 -7.41 37.36
CA ILE A 192 -4.66 -7.67 36.07
C ILE A 192 -3.90 -7.17 34.82
N ASN A 193 -3.04 -6.16 34.96
CA ASN A 193 -2.26 -5.60 33.85
C ASN A 193 -0.87 -6.22 33.68
N ASP A 194 -0.39 -6.98 34.69
CA ASP A 194 0.90 -7.66 34.70
C ASP A 194 0.75 -9.07 34.13
N MET A 195 0.98 -9.19 32.82
CA MET A 195 0.82 -10.44 32.07
C MET A 195 1.82 -11.53 32.45
N SER A 196 2.86 -11.19 33.23
CA SER A 196 3.79 -12.21 33.77
C SER A 196 3.17 -13.02 34.91
N LYS A 197 2.06 -12.53 35.48
CA LYS A 197 1.33 -13.15 36.60
C LYS A 197 0.03 -13.84 36.18
N GLN A 198 -0.28 -13.85 34.89
CA GLN A 198 -1.52 -14.42 34.34
C GLN A 198 -1.19 -15.71 33.60
N GLU A 199 -2.07 -16.71 33.61
CA GLU A 199 -1.83 -17.96 32.89
C GLU A 199 -1.92 -17.73 31.37
N HIS A 200 -0.88 -18.14 30.64
CA HIS A 200 -0.81 -18.00 29.19
C HIS A 200 -1.60 -19.13 28.50
N ILE A 201 -2.65 -18.77 27.77
CA ILE A 201 -3.47 -19.73 27.02
C ILE A 201 -2.77 -20.10 25.71
N GLY A 202 -2.41 -19.11 24.90
CA GLY A 202 -1.76 -19.33 23.61
C GLY A 202 -1.60 -18.05 22.79
N ASP A 203 -0.83 -18.18 21.70
CA ASP A 203 -0.57 -17.13 20.72
C ASP A 203 -1.27 -17.46 19.40
N CYS A 204 -1.70 -16.41 18.70
CA CYS A 204 -1.99 -16.37 17.27
C CYS A 204 -1.03 -15.36 16.63
N ARG A 205 -0.38 -15.74 15.52
CA ARG A 205 0.51 -14.86 14.74
C ARG A 205 -0.03 -14.74 13.33
N VAL A 206 -0.29 -13.52 12.87
CA VAL A 206 -0.88 -13.25 11.55
C VAL A 206 -0.56 -11.83 11.10
N SER A 207 -0.46 -11.57 9.79
CA SER A 207 -0.36 -10.20 9.29
C SER A 207 -1.73 -9.51 9.23
N LEU A 208 -1.75 -8.18 9.40
CA LEU A 208 -2.98 -7.40 9.25
C LEU A 208 -3.60 -7.57 7.85
N ALA A 209 -2.74 -7.61 6.82
CA ALA A 209 -3.13 -7.87 5.43
C ALA A 209 -3.91 -9.18 5.27
N ALA A 210 -3.47 -10.27 5.92
CA ALA A 210 -4.15 -11.56 5.85
C ALA A 210 -5.54 -11.54 6.53
N ILE A 211 -5.73 -10.73 7.56
CA ILE A 211 -7.06 -10.53 8.18
C ILE A 211 -7.97 -9.74 7.24
N ILE A 212 -7.48 -8.64 6.66
CA ILE A 212 -8.24 -7.77 5.75
C ILE A 212 -8.69 -8.53 4.49
N ASN A 213 -7.83 -9.40 3.95
CA ASN A 213 -8.11 -10.18 2.76
C ASN A 213 -8.84 -11.52 3.03
N ALA A 214 -9.09 -11.86 4.31
CA ALA A 214 -9.85 -13.05 4.64
C ALA A 214 -11.31 -12.93 4.10
N PRO A 215 -11.96 -14.05 3.74
CA PRO A 215 -13.37 -14.03 3.35
C PRO A 215 -14.24 -13.34 4.41
N LYS A 216 -15.07 -12.39 3.99
CA LYS A 216 -15.88 -11.53 4.90
C LYS A 216 -15.04 -10.72 5.91
N GLN A 217 -13.75 -10.54 5.64
CA GLN A 217 -12.77 -9.88 6.51
C GLN A 217 -12.72 -10.51 7.91
N MET A 218 -12.98 -11.81 7.98
CA MET A 218 -13.05 -12.58 9.21
C MET A 218 -12.11 -13.78 9.12
N LEU A 219 -11.12 -13.82 9.99
CA LEU A 219 -10.16 -14.90 10.10
C LEU A 219 -10.38 -15.68 11.39
N THR A 220 -10.52 -16.99 11.28
CA THR A 220 -10.50 -17.92 12.42
C THR A 220 -9.21 -18.71 12.41
N THR A 221 -8.47 -18.69 13.52
CA THR A 221 -7.15 -19.32 13.61
C THR A 221 -6.93 -19.94 15.00
N PRO A 222 -6.27 -21.11 15.10
CA PRO A 222 -6.02 -21.74 16.38
C PRO A 222 -5.05 -20.92 17.24
N LEU A 223 -5.28 -20.91 18.55
CA LEU A 223 -4.34 -20.45 19.56
C LEU A 223 -3.37 -21.58 19.90
N ARG A 224 -2.07 -21.28 19.95
CA ARG A 224 -1.02 -22.27 20.25
C ARG A 224 0.03 -21.69 21.18
N LEU A 225 0.49 -22.47 22.14
CA LEU A 225 1.67 -22.09 22.92
C LEU A 225 2.93 -22.16 22.05
N PRO A 226 3.95 -21.29 22.29
CA PRO A 226 5.22 -21.38 21.59
C PRO A 226 5.89 -22.76 21.71
N SER A 227 5.67 -23.45 22.83
CA SER A 227 6.22 -24.77 23.14
C SER A 227 5.42 -25.95 22.57
N SER A 228 4.24 -25.72 21.98
CA SER A 228 3.34 -26.80 21.56
C SER A 228 2.58 -26.50 20.28
N LYS A 229 2.52 -27.49 19.38
CA LYS A 229 1.67 -27.42 18.18
C LYS A 229 0.19 -27.71 18.46
N LYS A 230 -0.16 -28.19 19.66
CA LYS A 230 -1.54 -28.49 20.06
C LYS A 230 -2.35 -27.20 20.15
N GLY A 231 -3.52 -27.16 19.51
CA GLY A 231 -4.45 -26.04 19.61
C GLY A 231 -5.07 -25.93 21.00
N ARG A 232 -5.25 -24.70 21.49
CA ARG A 232 -5.88 -24.35 22.78
C ARG A 232 -7.04 -23.38 22.55
N GLY A 233 -8.00 -23.83 21.74
CA GLY A 233 -9.10 -23.02 21.23
C GLY A 233 -8.73 -22.24 19.97
N GLU A 234 -9.66 -21.44 19.49
CA GLU A 234 -9.53 -20.62 18.29
C GLU A 234 -9.79 -19.15 18.62
N LEU A 235 -9.07 -18.27 17.92
CA LEU A 235 -9.29 -16.84 17.89
C LEU A 235 -9.99 -16.48 16.58
N VAL A 236 -11.09 -15.74 16.69
CA VAL A 236 -11.81 -15.12 15.57
C VAL A 236 -11.48 -13.64 15.56
N ILE A 237 -11.00 -13.15 14.42
CA ILE A 237 -10.60 -11.76 14.20
C ILE A 237 -11.42 -11.22 13.03
N THR A 238 -12.18 -10.16 13.25
CA THR A 238 -12.90 -9.44 12.19
C THR A 238 -12.33 -8.04 12.05
N ALA A 239 -12.01 -7.63 10.82
CA ALA A 239 -11.52 -6.29 10.51
C ALA A 239 -12.58 -5.45 9.79
N GLU A 240 -12.75 -4.21 10.20
CA GLU A 240 -13.60 -3.21 9.54
C GLU A 240 -12.81 -1.92 9.31
N GLN A 241 -12.98 -1.28 8.16
CA GLN A 241 -12.40 0.03 7.90
C GLN A 241 -13.19 1.11 8.64
N LEU A 242 -12.48 1.96 9.37
CA LEU A 242 -12.99 3.19 9.95
C LEU A 242 -12.87 4.28 8.88
N THR A 243 -13.97 4.51 8.18
CA THR A 243 -14.07 5.59 7.20
C THR A 243 -14.61 6.84 7.89
N GLU A 244 -13.81 7.92 7.95
CA GLU A 244 -14.30 9.22 8.43
C GLU A 244 -15.19 9.92 7.38
N CYS A 245 -14.87 9.77 6.08
CA CYS A 245 -15.68 10.21 4.95
C CYS A 245 -15.23 9.51 3.64
N ASP A 246 -16.10 8.75 2.98
CA ASP A 246 -15.87 8.11 1.67
C ASP A 246 -16.46 8.92 0.51
N LEU A 247 -16.67 10.21 0.71
CA LEU A 247 -17.31 11.08 -0.27
C LEU A 247 -16.27 11.98 -0.94
N GLY A 248 -16.42 12.15 -2.25
CA GLY A 248 -15.69 13.12 -3.06
C GLY A 248 -16.63 14.05 -3.81
N ALA A 249 -16.10 15.19 -4.21
CA ALA A 249 -16.79 16.18 -5.02
C ALA A 249 -16.20 16.18 -6.44
N THR A 250 -17.06 16.03 -7.46
CA THR A 250 -16.71 16.37 -8.85
C THR A 250 -17.31 17.72 -9.17
N PHE A 251 -16.49 18.70 -9.56
CA PHE A 251 -16.98 20.05 -9.82
C PHE A 251 -16.30 20.71 -11.02
N ARG A 252 -17.01 21.69 -11.59
CA ARG A 252 -16.52 22.57 -12.65
C ARG A 252 -16.96 23.98 -12.35
N PHE A 253 -15.98 24.88 -12.28
CA PHE A 253 -16.24 26.29 -12.04
C PHE A 253 -16.01 27.12 -13.28
N ARG A 254 -16.72 28.24 -13.34
CA ARG A 254 -16.53 29.24 -14.37
C ARG A 254 -16.52 30.63 -13.73
N VAL A 255 -15.64 31.48 -14.20
CA VAL A 255 -15.62 32.90 -13.83
C VAL A 255 -16.03 33.75 -15.02
N SER A 256 -16.68 34.89 -14.74
CA SER A 256 -17.09 35.84 -15.78
C SER A 256 -17.12 37.27 -15.25
N GLY A 257 -16.90 38.24 -16.15
CA GLY A 257 -17.00 39.66 -15.82
C GLY A 257 -15.88 40.14 -14.89
N LEU A 258 -14.70 39.51 -14.94
CA LEU A 258 -13.55 39.93 -14.15
C LEU A 258 -13.10 41.35 -14.55
N PRO A 259 -12.64 42.16 -13.58
CA PRO A 259 -12.17 43.52 -13.85
C PRO A 259 -10.92 43.50 -14.73
N ARG A 260 -10.77 44.52 -15.59
CA ARG A 260 -9.48 44.82 -16.21
C ARG A 260 -8.62 45.50 -15.15
N THR A 261 -7.54 44.84 -14.75
CA THR A 261 -6.60 45.32 -13.72
C THR A 261 -5.61 46.33 -14.29
N ASP A 262 -5.24 46.23 -15.59
CA ASP A 262 -4.28 47.13 -16.24
C ASP A 262 -4.85 47.95 -17.41
N LEU A 263 -4.30 49.16 -17.60
CA LEU A 263 -4.65 50.12 -18.67
C LEU A 263 -4.55 49.56 -20.11
N PHE A 264 -3.89 48.40 -20.32
CA PHE A 264 -3.87 47.66 -21.59
C PHE A 264 -3.86 46.12 -21.43
N GLY A 265 -4.12 45.56 -20.23
CA GLY A 265 -3.93 44.13 -19.93
C GLY A 265 -5.21 43.41 -19.48
N SER A 266 -5.44 42.21 -20.02
CA SER A 266 -6.45 41.27 -19.50
C SER A 266 -5.82 40.42 -18.40
N CYS A 267 -6.61 40.10 -17.36
CA CYS A 267 -6.25 39.20 -16.26
C CYS A 267 -5.93 37.77 -16.74
N ASP A 268 -5.03 37.10 -16.03
CA ASP A 268 -4.63 35.70 -16.12
C ASP A 268 -5.25 34.89 -14.96
N PRO A 269 -6.58 34.68 -14.91
CA PRO A 269 -7.24 34.19 -13.70
C PRO A 269 -6.97 32.71 -13.40
N PHE A 270 -6.91 32.41 -12.11
CA PHE A 270 -7.03 31.06 -11.54
C PHE A 270 -7.83 31.10 -10.23
N ILE A 271 -8.34 29.94 -9.79
CA ILE A 271 -9.11 29.77 -8.56
C ILE A 271 -8.26 29.09 -7.49
N GLU A 272 -8.40 29.56 -6.24
CA GLU A 272 -7.99 28.85 -5.04
C GLU A 272 -9.23 28.53 -4.18
N ILE A 273 -9.35 27.29 -3.71
CA ILE A 273 -10.28 26.94 -2.65
C ILE A 273 -9.49 26.89 -1.34
N ARG A 274 -9.98 27.61 -0.32
CA ARG A 274 -9.41 27.61 1.02
C ARG A 274 -10.42 27.10 2.03
N ARG A 275 -9.99 26.20 2.91
CA ARG A 275 -10.79 25.66 4.00
C ARG A 275 -10.55 26.46 5.27
N THR A 276 -11.61 26.90 5.96
CA THR A 276 -11.48 27.59 7.26
C THR A 276 -11.02 26.63 8.36
N MET A 277 -10.20 27.11 9.30
CA MET A 277 -9.71 26.34 10.45
C MET A 277 -10.43 26.71 11.74
N GLU A 278 -10.54 25.75 12.67
CA GLU A 278 -11.13 25.96 14.01
C GLU A 278 -10.32 26.93 14.87
N SER A 279 -8.99 26.92 14.71
CA SER A 279 -8.07 27.88 15.33
C SER A 279 -8.17 29.30 14.77
N GLY A 280 -9.02 29.52 13.76
CA GLY A 280 -9.09 30.76 12.98
C GLY A 280 -8.18 30.73 11.76
N GLY A 281 -8.52 31.53 10.74
CA GLY A 281 -7.81 31.57 9.46
C GLY A 281 -8.27 30.51 8.46
N SER A 282 -7.46 30.27 7.43
CA SER A 282 -7.77 29.34 6.33
C SER A 282 -6.52 28.75 5.69
N VAL A 283 -6.60 27.52 5.19
CA VAL A 283 -5.55 26.84 4.42
C VAL A 283 -6.00 26.61 2.99
N VAL A 284 -5.09 26.72 2.02
CA VAL A 284 -5.40 26.35 0.62
C VAL A 284 -5.52 24.83 0.55
N VAL A 285 -6.61 24.34 -0.04
CA VAL A 285 -6.88 22.90 -0.21
C VAL A 285 -6.97 22.48 -1.69
N TRP A 286 -7.06 23.44 -2.61
CA TRP A 286 -7.09 23.18 -4.04
C TRP A 286 -6.79 24.44 -4.87
N LYS A 287 -6.19 24.26 -6.06
CA LYS A 287 -5.97 25.32 -7.06
C LYS A 287 -6.34 24.85 -8.48
N SER A 288 -6.85 25.75 -9.32
CA SER A 288 -7.08 25.48 -10.74
C SER A 288 -5.87 25.78 -11.62
N GLU A 289 -5.93 25.40 -12.90
CA GLU A 289 -5.06 25.96 -13.93
C GLU A 289 -5.31 27.47 -14.10
N TYR A 290 -4.33 28.21 -14.64
CA TYR A 290 -4.48 29.62 -14.99
C TYR A 290 -4.72 29.81 -16.49
N HIS A 291 -5.44 30.87 -16.86
CA HIS A 291 -5.76 31.16 -18.26
C HIS A 291 -5.29 32.54 -18.66
N LYS A 292 -4.28 32.60 -19.53
CA LYS A 292 -3.69 33.88 -19.95
C LYS A 292 -4.69 34.78 -20.68
N ARG A 293 -4.83 36.02 -20.21
CA ARG A 293 -5.58 37.12 -20.80
C ARG A 293 -7.05 36.77 -21.07
N LYS A 294 -7.74 36.22 -20.06
CA LYS A 294 -9.17 35.88 -20.15
C LYS A 294 -9.98 36.47 -19.00
N LEU A 295 -11.04 37.20 -19.33
CA LEU A 295 -12.01 37.76 -18.34
C LEU A 295 -13.23 36.86 -18.12
N LYS A 296 -13.32 35.77 -18.88
CA LYS A 296 -14.30 34.69 -18.76
C LYS A 296 -13.59 33.37 -19.02
N VAL A 297 -13.64 32.48 -18.05
CA VAL A 297 -12.93 31.20 -18.07
C VAL A 297 -13.84 30.13 -17.51
N ALA A 298 -14.01 29.04 -18.25
CA ALA A 298 -14.48 27.78 -17.68
C ALA A 298 -13.24 26.96 -17.38
N PHE A 299 -13.06 26.60 -16.12
CA PHE A 299 -11.94 25.77 -15.68
C PHE A 299 -12.24 24.30 -15.97
N ASN A 300 -11.20 23.49 -15.92
CA ASN A 300 -11.33 22.05 -16.07
C ASN A 300 -12.26 21.46 -15.00
N GLU A 301 -12.93 20.36 -15.33
CA GLU A 301 -13.62 19.55 -14.31
C GLU A 301 -12.58 18.86 -13.42
N THR A 302 -12.82 18.85 -12.13
CA THR A 302 -11.88 18.27 -11.16
C THR A 302 -12.61 17.47 -10.09
N LYS A 303 -11.91 16.50 -9.53
CA LYS A 303 -12.34 15.65 -8.42
C LYS A 303 -11.48 15.95 -7.19
N VAL A 304 -12.10 16.06 -6.03
CA VAL A 304 -11.41 16.28 -4.74
C VAL A 304 -12.17 15.55 -3.63
N ASP A 305 -11.46 14.83 -2.76
CA ASP A 305 -12.04 14.19 -1.57
C ASP A 305 -12.61 15.22 -0.60
N LEU A 306 -13.74 14.91 0.05
CA LEU A 306 -14.33 15.82 1.04
C LEU A 306 -13.46 15.96 2.30
N VAL A 307 -12.60 14.98 2.60
CA VAL A 307 -11.59 15.12 3.67
C VAL A 307 -10.61 16.25 3.31
N THR A 308 -10.07 16.26 2.09
CA THR A 308 -9.21 17.35 1.61
C THR A 308 -9.96 18.67 1.54
N LEU A 309 -11.15 18.67 0.95
CA LEU A 309 -11.91 19.90 0.71
C LEU A 309 -12.39 20.57 2.01
N CYS A 310 -13.00 19.80 2.91
CA CYS A 310 -13.70 20.32 4.08
C CYS A 310 -13.52 19.49 5.37
N ASN A 311 -12.56 18.56 5.38
CA ASN A 311 -12.34 17.62 6.50
C ASN A 311 -13.57 16.76 6.81
N GLY A 312 -14.33 16.38 5.77
CA GLY A 312 -15.60 15.65 5.90
C GLY A 312 -16.78 16.49 6.41
N ASP A 313 -16.54 17.68 6.96
CA ASP A 313 -17.56 18.58 7.47
C ASP A 313 -18.16 19.43 6.33
N ARG A 314 -19.29 18.97 5.79
CA ARG A 314 -20.00 19.63 4.68
C ARG A 314 -20.50 21.05 5.02
N SER A 315 -20.67 21.35 6.30
CA SER A 315 -21.11 22.66 6.78
C SER A 315 -19.97 23.68 6.87
N ARG A 316 -18.72 23.21 6.86
CA ARG A 316 -17.51 24.03 6.96
C ARG A 316 -17.44 25.03 5.82
N THR A 317 -17.08 26.27 6.16
CA THR A 317 -16.95 27.34 5.17
C THR A 317 -15.72 27.13 4.30
N LEU A 318 -15.92 27.23 2.99
CA LEU A 318 -14.90 27.27 1.96
C LEU A 318 -14.85 28.67 1.36
N ILE A 319 -13.64 29.23 1.28
CA ILE A 319 -13.37 30.49 0.61
C ILE A 319 -12.90 30.16 -0.80
N ILE A 320 -13.73 30.48 -1.79
CA ILE A 320 -13.39 30.31 -3.21
C ILE A 320 -12.93 31.66 -3.74
N ALA A 321 -11.61 31.81 -3.88
CA ALA A 321 -10.96 33.04 -4.32
C ALA A 321 -10.55 32.93 -5.79
N VAL A 322 -10.69 34.02 -6.54
CA VAL A 322 -10.10 34.20 -7.86
C VAL A 322 -8.94 35.20 -7.76
N LEU A 323 -7.81 34.83 -8.35
CA LEU A 323 -6.57 35.60 -8.33
C LEU A 323 -6.03 35.77 -9.74
N ASP A 324 -5.25 36.82 -9.95
CA ASP A 324 -4.49 37.10 -11.17
C ASP A 324 -3.10 36.47 -11.05
N TRP A 325 -2.77 35.55 -11.96
CA TRP A 325 -1.47 34.88 -11.94
C TRP A 325 -0.36 35.83 -12.35
N ASN A 326 0.79 35.75 -11.66
CA ASN A 326 1.94 36.62 -11.86
C ASN A 326 3.20 35.75 -11.87
N ARG A 327 4.11 36.01 -12.81
CA ARG A 327 5.36 35.25 -12.97
C ARG A 327 6.29 35.34 -11.75
N SER A 328 6.16 36.40 -10.95
CA SER A 328 6.93 36.60 -9.72
C SER A 328 6.46 35.72 -8.55
N GLY A 329 5.34 34.99 -8.68
CA GLY A 329 4.70 34.25 -7.59
C GLY A 329 3.83 35.11 -6.66
N SER A 330 3.90 36.44 -6.78
CA SER A 330 3.04 37.37 -6.02
C SER A 330 1.72 37.61 -6.75
N HIS A 331 0.79 36.68 -6.61
CA HIS A 331 -0.52 36.71 -7.28
C HIS A 331 -1.43 37.82 -6.74
N GLU A 332 -2.11 38.55 -7.62
CA GLU A 332 -3.02 39.63 -7.22
C GLU A 332 -4.40 39.08 -6.85
N PHE A 333 -4.91 39.40 -5.66
CA PHE A 333 -6.24 39.00 -5.26
C PHE A 333 -7.33 39.85 -5.93
N ILE A 334 -8.26 39.21 -6.65
CA ILE A 334 -9.36 39.89 -7.32
C ILE A 334 -10.60 39.91 -6.41
N GLY A 335 -11.04 38.74 -5.93
CA GLY A 335 -12.20 38.60 -5.07
C GLY A 335 -12.47 37.16 -4.62
N GLN A 336 -13.40 36.99 -3.69
CA GLN A 336 -13.79 35.69 -3.14
C GLN A 336 -15.30 35.57 -2.90
N VAL A 337 -15.76 34.34 -2.80
CA VAL A 337 -17.06 33.99 -2.22
C VAL A 337 -16.85 32.98 -1.08
N GLU A 338 -17.75 32.98 -0.12
CA GLU A 338 -17.76 32.04 0.99
C GLU A 338 -19.00 31.17 0.85
N LEU A 339 -18.78 29.86 0.69
CA LEU A 339 -19.82 28.85 0.51
C LEU A 339 -19.41 27.59 1.27
N ASN A 340 -20.35 26.70 1.58
CA ASN A 340 -20.04 25.35 2.06
C ASN A 340 -20.41 24.29 1.01
N VAL A 341 -20.12 23.02 1.29
CA VAL A 341 -20.32 21.93 0.33
C VAL A 341 -21.80 21.76 -0.04
N ASP A 342 -22.71 21.88 0.93
CA ASP A 342 -24.15 21.76 0.69
C ASP A 342 -24.67 22.88 -0.24
N GLN A 343 -24.19 24.10 -0.03
CA GLN A 343 -24.51 25.24 -0.90
C GLN A 343 -23.94 25.07 -2.31
N LEU A 344 -22.71 24.53 -2.43
CA LEU A 344 -22.09 24.25 -3.72
C LEU A 344 -22.84 23.18 -4.50
N GLU A 345 -23.28 22.11 -3.83
CA GLU A 345 -24.06 21.04 -4.45
C GLU A 345 -25.43 21.54 -4.96
N GLU A 346 -26.14 22.35 -4.17
CA GLU A 346 -27.37 23.00 -4.63
C GLU A 346 -27.11 23.95 -5.81
N ALA A 347 -26.08 24.79 -5.70
CA ALA A 347 -25.69 25.71 -6.76
C ALA A 347 -25.33 24.99 -8.07
N GLY A 348 -24.63 23.85 -7.98
CA GLY A 348 -24.25 23.02 -9.10
C GLY A 348 -25.43 22.37 -9.80
N ARG A 349 -26.50 22.01 -9.07
CA ARG A 349 -27.75 21.51 -9.68
C ARG A 349 -28.48 22.58 -10.49
N GLN A 350 -28.36 23.84 -10.10
CA GLN A 350 -29.09 24.96 -10.72
C GLN A 350 -28.25 25.80 -11.69
N GLY A 351 -26.94 25.58 -11.78
CA GLY A 351 -26.04 26.46 -12.53
C GLY A 351 -25.93 27.86 -11.91
N GLN A 352 -25.99 27.97 -10.59
CA GLN A 352 -26.08 29.25 -9.88
C GLN A 352 -24.79 30.06 -9.97
N SER A 353 -24.92 31.40 -9.87
CA SER A 353 -23.79 32.33 -9.86
C SER A 353 -23.73 33.20 -8.60
N PHE A 354 -22.52 33.48 -8.14
CA PHE A 354 -22.21 34.28 -6.97
C PHE A 354 -21.26 35.42 -7.34
N THR A 355 -21.54 36.63 -6.84
CA THR A 355 -20.68 37.79 -7.12
C THR A 355 -19.49 37.81 -6.17
N PHE A 356 -18.28 37.96 -6.71
CA PHE A 356 -17.07 38.04 -5.90
C PHE A 356 -17.05 39.30 -5.02
N LYS A 357 -16.57 39.14 -3.79
CA LYS A 357 -16.41 40.20 -2.78
C LYS A 357 -14.93 40.39 -2.45
N ASN A 358 -14.56 41.57 -1.96
CA ASN A 358 -13.21 41.82 -1.43
C ASN A 358 -13.28 42.17 0.06
N PRO A 359 -12.88 41.26 0.96
CA PRO A 359 -12.96 41.49 2.41
C PRO A 359 -11.96 42.53 2.91
N ARG A 360 -10.93 42.88 2.12
CA ARG A 360 -9.87 43.84 2.50
C ARG A 360 -10.25 45.32 2.32
N LYS A 361 -11.45 45.64 1.82
CA LYS A 361 -11.92 47.03 1.66
C LYS A 361 -13.13 47.30 2.55
N SER A 362 -13.02 48.26 3.47
CA SER A 362 -14.06 48.72 4.42
C SER A 362 -15.26 49.44 3.77
N THR A 363 -15.38 49.41 2.44
CA THR A 363 -16.39 50.19 1.72
C THR A 363 -17.75 49.47 1.71
N PRO A 364 -18.87 50.14 2.03
CA PRO A 364 -20.20 49.56 1.99
C PRO A 364 -20.53 48.90 0.64
N GLN A 365 -21.11 47.70 0.69
CA GLN A 365 -21.31 46.79 -0.45
C GLN A 365 -22.01 47.43 -1.67
N LYS A 366 -22.88 48.43 -1.45
CA LYS A 366 -23.59 49.18 -2.50
C LYS A 366 -22.68 50.05 -3.40
N ARG A 367 -21.42 50.30 -3.03
CA ARG A 367 -20.49 51.17 -3.79
C ARG A 367 -19.29 50.42 -4.40
N GLN A 368 -19.20 49.10 -4.27
CA GLN A 368 -18.14 48.31 -4.90
C GLN A 368 -18.43 48.08 -6.39
N LYS A 369 -17.45 48.33 -7.27
CA LYS A 369 -17.51 47.91 -8.68
C LYS A 369 -17.53 46.37 -8.74
N SER A 370 -18.38 45.81 -9.61
CA SER A 370 -18.47 44.35 -9.84
C SER A 370 -17.07 43.76 -10.09
N ARG A 371 -16.75 42.70 -9.36
CA ARG A 371 -15.46 41.99 -9.43
C ARG A 371 -15.55 40.68 -10.21
N GLY A 372 -16.59 40.57 -11.02
CA GLY A 372 -16.98 39.34 -11.69
C GLY A 372 -17.81 38.43 -10.81
N LYS A 373 -18.13 37.27 -11.38
CA LYS A 373 -18.96 36.25 -10.76
C LYS A 373 -18.30 34.89 -10.89
N LEU A 374 -18.42 34.08 -9.83
CA LEU A 374 -18.26 32.63 -9.87
C LEU A 374 -19.58 32.02 -10.36
N ILE A 375 -19.51 31.06 -11.27
CA ILE A 375 -20.62 30.26 -11.77
C ILE A 375 -20.25 28.81 -11.48
N ILE A 376 -21.17 28.08 -10.85
CA ILE A 376 -21.00 26.67 -10.53
C ILE A 376 -21.63 25.87 -11.67
N ASP A 377 -20.83 25.50 -12.68
CA ASP A 377 -21.33 24.74 -13.83
C ASP A 377 -21.72 23.31 -13.43
N LYS A 378 -21.00 22.73 -12.48
CA LYS A 378 -21.24 21.40 -11.91
C LYS A 378 -20.66 21.34 -10.50
N PHE A 379 -21.37 20.68 -9.58
CA PHE A 379 -20.84 20.25 -8.30
C PHE A 379 -21.67 19.05 -7.82
N THR A 380 -21.07 17.86 -7.77
CA THR A 380 -21.76 16.61 -7.44
C THR A 380 -20.97 15.82 -6.42
N ILE A 381 -21.62 15.44 -5.32
CA ILE A 381 -21.06 14.54 -4.33
C ILE A 381 -21.30 13.09 -4.75
N HIS A 382 -20.28 12.26 -4.63
CA HIS A 382 -20.33 10.86 -4.96
C HIS A 382 -19.47 10.08 -3.97
N LYS A 383 -19.79 8.81 -3.78
CA LYS A 383 -18.93 7.90 -3.03
C LYS A 383 -17.68 7.63 -3.87
N VAL A 384 -16.51 7.85 -3.27
CA VAL A 384 -15.20 7.54 -3.85
C VAL A 384 -14.77 6.20 -3.28
N PRO A 385 -14.70 5.14 -4.09
CA PRO A 385 -14.23 3.85 -3.60
C PRO A 385 -12.77 3.93 -3.20
N THR A 386 -12.46 3.38 -2.04
CA THR A 386 -11.08 3.30 -1.54
C THR A 386 -10.42 2.00 -1.99
N PHE A 387 -9.09 1.93 -1.93
CA PHE A 387 -8.37 0.67 -2.16
C PHE A 387 -8.93 -0.49 -1.31
N PHE A 388 -9.27 -0.20 -0.05
CA PHE A 388 -9.88 -1.17 0.89
C PHE A 388 -11.26 -1.67 0.42
N ASP A 389 -12.07 -0.82 -0.23
CA ASP A 389 -13.34 -1.24 -0.81
C ASP A 389 -13.17 -2.30 -1.90
N PHE A 390 -12.09 -2.23 -2.67
CA PHE A 390 -11.79 -3.27 -3.67
C PHE A 390 -11.35 -4.56 -3.00
N LEU A 391 -10.47 -4.49 -1.99
CA LEU A 391 -10.04 -5.65 -1.22
C LEU A 391 -11.24 -6.38 -0.59
N ARG A 392 -12.16 -5.66 0.07
CA ARG A 392 -13.34 -6.27 0.70
C ARG A 392 -14.28 -6.95 -0.31
N ARG A 393 -14.22 -6.55 -1.57
CA ARG A 393 -15.00 -7.14 -2.67
C ARG A 393 -14.28 -8.25 -3.41
N GLY A 394 -13.10 -8.65 -2.93
CA GLY A 394 -12.35 -9.78 -3.47
C GLY A 394 -11.40 -9.40 -4.60
N LEU A 395 -10.86 -8.18 -4.61
CA LEU A 395 -9.73 -7.84 -5.46
C LEU A 395 -8.56 -8.80 -5.21
N GLN A 396 -8.05 -9.37 -6.29
CA GLN A 396 -6.88 -10.26 -6.27
C GLN A 396 -5.73 -9.60 -6.99
N LEU A 397 -4.58 -9.52 -6.32
CA LEU A 397 -3.34 -9.00 -6.90
C LEU A 397 -2.50 -10.16 -7.43
N HIS A 398 -2.01 -10.03 -8.68
CA HIS A 398 -1.20 -11.05 -9.35
C HIS A 398 0.21 -10.51 -9.58
N LEU A 399 1.21 -11.00 -8.84
CA LEU A 399 2.58 -10.52 -8.97
C LEU A 399 3.37 -11.33 -10.02
N SER A 400 3.90 -10.62 -11.01
CA SER A 400 4.94 -11.09 -11.93
C SER A 400 6.26 -10.41 -11.62
N VAL A 401 7.33 -11.18 -11.40
CA VAL A 401 8.68 -10.65 -11.16
C VAL A 401 9.54 -10.90 -12.39
N ALA A 402 10.04 -9.83 -12.99
CA ALA A 402 10.94 -9.83 -14.13
C ALA A 402 12.35 -9.43 -13.70
N ILE A 403 13.29 -10.36 -13.85
CA ILE A 403 14.68 -10.19 -13.46
C ILE A 403 15.52 -9.90 -14.70
N ASP A 404 16.31 -8.84 -14.62
CA ASP A 404 17.31 -8.51 -15.63
C ASP A 404 18.46 -9.52 -15.59
N PHE A 405 18.79 -10.13 -16.73
CA PHE A 405 19.93 -11.02 -16.92
C PHE A 405 20.89 -10.46 -17.97
N THR A 406 20.99 -9.15 -18.10
CA THR A 406 21.94 -8.51 -19.01
C THR A 406 23.37 -8.54 -18.49
N ALA A 407 24.34 -8.43 -19.40
CA ALA A 407 25.75 -8.59 -19.13
C ALA A 407 26.35 -7.42 -18.30
N SER A 408 25.66 -6.28 -18.20
CA SER A 408 26.05 -5.16 -17.32
C SER A 408 26.13 -5.58 -15.85
N ASN A 409 25.34 -6.58 -15.44
CA ASN A 409 25.35 -7.14 -14.09
C ASN A 409 26.66 -7.86 -13.71
N GLY A 410 27.55 -8.10 -14.68
CA GLY A 410 28.80 -8.82 -14.49
C GLY A 410 28.61 -10.33 -14.34
N ASN A 411 29.72 -11.08 -14.38
CA ASN A 411 29.68 -12.53 -14.27
C ASN A 411 29.21 -12.96 -12.86
N PRO A 412 28.13 -13.76 -12.71
CA PRO A 412 27.59 -14.16 -11.39
C PRO A 412 28.59 -14.90 -10.49
N ALA A 413 29.69 -15.43 -11.05
CA ALA A 413 30.77 -16.04 -10.28
C ALA A 413 31.73 -15.02 -9.63
N ASP A 414 31.77 -13.77 -10.08
CA ASP A 414 32.58 -12.70 -9.48
C ASP A 414 31.81 -12.07 -8.31
N SER A 415 32.48 -11.94 -7.16
CA SER A 415 32.01 -11.23 -5.96
C SER A 415 31.50 -9.80 -6.18
N ARG A 416 31.90 -9.15 -7.29
CA ARG A 416 31.46 -7.80 -7.66
C ARG A 416 30.21 -7.78 -8.52
N SER A 417 29.75 -8.92 -9.02
CA SER A 417 28.51 -9.00 -9.79
C SER A 417 27.30 -8.68 -8.93
N LEU A 418 26.32 -8.01 -9.53
CA LEU A 418 25.03 -7.75 -8.87
C LEU A 418 24.20 -9.05 -8.71
N HIS A 419 24.50 -10.09 -9.49
CA HIS A 419 23.94 -11.43 -9.36
C HIS A 419 24.75 -12.35 -8.44
N TYR A 420 25.82 -11.88 -7.80
CA TYR A 420 26.64 -12.73 -6.95
C TYR A 420 25.81 -13.31 -5.79
N MET A 421 25.89 -14.62 -5.59
CA MET A 421 25.17 -15.36 -4.53
C MET A 421 26.12 -16.19 -3.65
N GLY A 422 27.42 -15.88 -3.63
CA GLY A 422 28.40 -16.68 -2.91
C GLY A 422 28.41 -16.50 -1.39
N ASP A 423 27.69 -15.50 -0.86
CA ASP A 423 27.47 -15.30 0.58
C ASP A 423 26.06 -15.74 0.99
N PRO A 424 25.89 -16.87 1.70
CA PRO A 424 24.57 -17.35 2.13
C PRO A 424 23.85 -16.41 3.13
N ASN A 425 24.61 -15.58 3.85
CA ASN A 425 24.08 -14.70 4.89
C ASN A 425 23.74 -13.30 4.37
N ARG A 426 24.17 -12.98 3.15
CA ARG A 426 23.95 -11.66 2.55
C ARG A 426 23.28 -11.79 1.18
N PRO A 427 21.95 -11.63 1.10
CA PRO A 427 21.26 -11.62 -0.18
C PRO A 427 21.73 -10.44 -1.03
N ASN A 428 21.88 -10.65 -2.34
CA ASN A 428 22.12 -9.54 -3.27
C ASN A 428 20.86 -8.67 -3.44
N GLU A 429 21.01 -7.52 -4.12
CA GLU A 429 19.92 -6.54 -4.24
C GLU A 429 18.70 -7.10 -5.01
N TYR A 430 18.91 -8.00 -5.98
CA TYR A 430 17.81 -8.72 -6.63
C TYR A 430 17.01 -9.57 -5.63
N GLN A 431 17.69 -10.38 -4.80
CA GLN A 431 17.04 -11.19 -3.78
C GLN A 431 16.32 -10.32 -2.73
N GLN A 432 16.93 -9.21 -2.34
CA GLN A 432 16.31 -8.27 -1.40
C GLN A 432 15.03 -7.67 -1.98
N ALA A 433 15.02 -7.22 -3.24
CA ALA A 433 13.83 -6.68 -3.90
C ALA A 433 12.71 -7.73 -4.02
N ILE A 434 13.05 -8.97 -4.44
CA ILE A 434 12.10 -10.10 -4.53
C ILE A 434 11.41 -10.34 -3.19
N ARG A 435 12.18 -10.44 -2.09
CA ARG A 435 11.63 -10.67 -0.75
C ARG A 435 10.80 -9.49 -0.27
N SER A 436 11.32 -8.26 -0.42
CA SER A 436 10.66 -7.04 0.08
C SER A 436 9.26 -6.88 -0.50
N VAL A 437 9.16 -6.90 -1.83
CA VAL A 437 7.89 -6.68 -2.54
C VAL A 437 7.01 -7.93 -2.46
N GLY A 438 7.60 -9.11 -2.65
CA GLY A 438 6.87 -10.37 -2.66
C GLY A 438 6.20 -10.69 -1.33
N GLU A 439 6.86 -10.43 -0.20
CA GLU A 439 6.28 -10.68 1.13
C GLU A 439 5.09 -9.77 1.43
N VAL A 440 5.13 -8.50 1.01
CA VAL A 440 4.02 -7.57 1.20
C VAL A 440 2.83 -7.92 0.31
N LEU A 441 3.10 -8.35 -0.94
CA LEU A 441 2.02 -8.70 -1.88
C LEU A 441 1.43 -10.10 -1.66
N ALA A 442 2.15 -11.00 -1.00
CA ALA A 442 1.71 -12.39 -0.83
C ALA A 442 0.33 -12.59 -0.19
N PRO A 443 -0.09 -11.82 0.84
CA PRO A 443 -1.43 -11.95 1.40
C PRO A 443 -2.57 -11.59 0.43
N TYR A 444 -2.27 -10.88 -0.67
CA TYR A 444 -3.24 -10.41 -1.66
C TYR A 444 -3.35 -11.33 -2.89
N GLU A 445 -2.46 -12.33 -3.00
CA GLU A 445 -2.51 -13.34 -4.05
C GLU A 445 -3.29 -14.58 -3.52
N PRO A 446 -4.39 -14.98 -4.19
CA PRO A 446 -5.34 -15.98 -3.69
C PRO A 446 -4.78 -17.40 -3.52
N ASN A 447 -3.70 -17.78 -4.22
CA ASN A 447 -3.16 -19.15 -4.29
C ASN A 447 -1.71 -19.28 -3.78
N GLY A 448 -1.08 -18.18 -3.34
CA GLY A 448 0.36 -18.08 -3.15
C GLY A 448 1.20 -18.32 -4.42
N ILE A 449 0.63 -18.12 -5.63
CA ILE A 449 1.28 -18.39 -6.92
C ILE A 449 1.77 -17.09 -7.57
N PHE A 450 3.03 -17.07 -7.94
CA PHE A 450 3.74 -15.92 -8.52
C PHE A 450 4.32 -16.30 -9.86
N THR A 451 4.47 -15.32 -10.77
CA THR A 451 5.15 -15.57 -12.05
C THR A 451 6.59 -15.08 -11.99
N ALA A 452 7.56 -15.92 -12.37
CA ALA A 452 8.98 -15.59 -12.41
C ALA A 452 9.48 -15.55 -13.85
N LEU A 453 9.97 -14.38 -14.28
CA LEU A 453 10.38 -14.09 -15.65
C LEU A 453 11.80 -13.53 -15.68
N GLY A 454 12.50 -13.74 -16.79
CA GLY A 454 13.80 -13.14 -17.07
C GLY A 454 13.81 -12.43 -18.42
N PHE A 455 14.75 -11.50 -18.59
CA PHE A 455 14.99 -10.82 -19.87
C PHE A 455 16.48 -10.49 -20.05
N GLY A 456 16.92 -10.33 -21.30
CA GLY A 456 18.29 -9.89 -21.62
C GLY A 456 19.34 -11.01 -21.62
N ALA A 457 18.93 -12.28 -21.65
CA ALA A 457 19.86 -13.42 -21.64
C ALA A 457 19.82 -14.22 -22.94
N ALA A 458 20.95 -14.82 -23.31
CA ALA A 458 21.01 -15.85 -24.34
C ALA A 458 20.66 -17.22 -23.73
N LEU A 459 19.59 -17.83 -24.23
CA LEU A 459 19.06 -19.10 -23.72
C LEU A 459 19.74 -20.30 -24.40
N GLN A 460 20.17 -21.27 -23.61
CA GLN A 460 20.73 -22.52 -24.11
C GLN A 460 19.63 -23.52 -24.51
N PRO A 461 19.88 -24.42 -25.49
CA PRO A 461 21.12 -24.58 -26.28
C PRO A 461 21.18 -23.68 -27.53
N ALA A 462 20.10 -22.98 -27.87
CA ALA A 462 20.00 -22.21 -29.11
C ALA A 462 20.89 -20.95 -29.12
N ASN A 463 21.37 -20.51 -27.95
CA ASN A 463 22.17 -19.30 -27.73
C ASN A 463 21.54 -18.03 -28.33
N ARG A 464 20.21 -18.00 -28.42
CA ARG A 464 19.43 -16.85 -28.90
C ARG A 464 19.07 -15.97 -27.72
N VAL A 465 19.26 -14.66 -27.88
CA VAL A 465 18.86 -13.67 -26.87
C VAL A 465 17.32 -13.64 -26.77
N SER A 466 16.83 -13.73 -25.54
CA SER A 466 15.43 -13.56 -25.18
C SER A 466 15.28 -12.36 -24.25
N HIS A 467 14.29 -11.53 -24.54
CA HIS A 467 13.90 -10.40 -23.69
C HIS A 467 12.61 -10.67 -22.91
N CYS A 468 12.14 -11.91 -22.90
CA CYS A 468 11.07 -12.39 -22.04
C CYS A 468 11.08 -13.92 -22.05
N PHE A 469 11.44 -14.55 -20.94
CA PHE A 469 11.41 -16.00 -20.77
C PHE A 469 10.97 -16.39 -19.36
N ASN A 470 10.37 -17.56 -19.21
CA ASN A 470 9.98 -18.09 -17.91
C ASN A 470 11.22 -18.63 -17.18
N LEU A 471 11.38 -18.30 -15.90
CA LEU A 471 12.45 -18.86 -15.06
C LEU A 471 12.09 -20.27 -14.57
N ALA A 472 10.80 -20.51 -14.35
CA ALA A 472 10.26 -21.83 -14.04
C ALA A 472 9.78 -22.54 -15.32
N PRO A 473 9.76 -23.89 -15.34
CA PRO A 473 9.11 -24.64 -16.41
C PRO A 473 7.63 -24.28 -16.59
N GLY A 474 7.06 -24.63 -17.75
CA GLY A 474 5.64 -24.42 -18.03
C GLY A 474 5.29 -22.94 -18.21
N ASP A 475 4.28 -22.46 -17.49
CA ASP A 475 3.76 -21.09 -17.57
C ASP A 475 4.60 -20.06 -16.78
N GLY A 476 5.65 -20.51 -16.10
CA GLY A 476 6.57 -19.66 -15.34
C GLY A 476 6.12 -19.39 -13.91
N THR A 477 5.17 -20.17 -13.38
CA THR A 477 4.62 -19.97 -12.05
C THR A 477 5.37 -20.72 -10.94
N VAL A 478 5.40 -20.13 -9.73
CA VAL A 478 6.09 -20.65 -8.54
C VAL A 478 5.32 -20.31 -7.25
N ALA A 479 5.58 -21.05 -6.18
CA ALA A 479 4.95 -20.81 -4.87
C ALA A 479 5.76 -19.80 -4.02
N GLY A 480 5.17 -18.65 -3.72
CA GLY A 480 5.75 -17.63 -2.85
C GLY A 480 7.00 -16.92 -3.40
N PRO A 481 7.48 -15.87 -2.69
CA PRO A 481 8.75 -15.21 -2.99
C PRO A 481 9.95 -16.17 -2.91
N ILE A 482 9.90 -17.15 -2.01
CA ILE A 482 10.92 -18.20 -1.88
C ILE A 482 11.03 -19.01 -3.18
N GLY A 483 9.90 -19.34 -3.81
CA GLY A 483 9.88 -20.04 -5.09
C GLY A 483 10.53 -19.22 -6.22
N ILE A 484 10.30 -17.91 -6.24
CA ILE A 484 10.93 -16.99 -7.20
C ILE A 484 12.46 -17.02 -7.06
N GLU A 485 12.96 -16.92 -5.83
CA GLU A 485 14.41 -16.99 -5.58
C GLU A 485 15.05 -18.31 -5.99
N GLN A 486 14.35 -19.43 -5.78
CA GLN A 486 14.83 -20.75 -6.18
C GLN A 486 15.02 -20.85 -7.69
N VAL A 487 14.01 -20.44 -8.48
CA VAL A 487 14.10 -20.49 -9.94
C VAL A 487 15.03 -19.42 -10.52
N TYR A 488 15.16 -18.27 -9.86
CA TYR A 488 16.17 -17.26 -10.19
C TYR A 488 17.60 -17.83 -10.08
N LYS A 489 17.92 -18.50 -8.97
CA LYS A 489 19.22 -19.16 -8.78
C LYS A 489 19.49 -20.24 -9.82
N GLN A 490 18.46 -21.03 -10.18
CA GLN A 490 18.59 -22.06 -11.21
C GLN A 490 18.79 -21.46 -12.61
N ALA A 491 18.08 -20.38 -12.93
CA ALA A 491 18.19 -19.70 -14.21
C ALA A 491 19.60 -19.10 -14.41
N LEU A 492 20.18 -18.47 -13.38
CA LEU A 492 21.55 -17.92 -13.45
C LEU A 492 22.61 -18.97 -13.83
N ALA A 493 22.41 -20.23 -13.46
CA ALA A 493 23.33 -21.31 -13.79
C ALA A 493 23.16 -21.86 -15.22
N SER A 494 22.07 -21.53 -15.91
CA SER A 494 21.69 -22.14 -17.20
C SER A 494 21.64 -21.14 -18.37
N VAL A 495 21.56 -19.84 -18.09
CA VAL A 495 21.56 -18.78 -19.12
C VAL A 495 22.93 -18.11 -19.23
N ARG A 496 23.19 -17.49 -20.39
CA ARG A 496 24.34 -16.61 -20.58
C ARG A 496 23.86 -15.15 -20.57
N LEU A 497 24.39 -14.34 -19.68
CA LEU A 497 24.04 -12.91 -19.62
C LEU A 497 24.36 -12.22 -20.95
N SER A 498 23.46 -11.36 -21.44
CA SER A 498 23.56 -10.75 -22.78
C SER A 498 23.01 -9.32 -22.79
N GLY A 499 22.48 -8.84 -23.91
CA GLY A 499 21.82 -7.55 -24.01
C GLY A 499 21.13 -7.40 -25.36
N PRO A 500 20.47 -6.26 -25.62
CA PRO A 500 20.34 -5.07 -24.76
C PRO A 500 19.28 -5.18 -23.64
N THR A 501 19.15 -4.13 -22.83
CA THR A 501 18.11 -4.01 -21.77
C THR A 501 16.81 -3.48 -22.37
N LEU A 502 15.79 -4.34 -22.51
CA LEU A 502 14.51 -4.03 -23.16
C LEU A 502 13.31 -4.42 -22.29
N PHE A 503 12.46 -3.44 -21.93
CA PHE A 503 11.27 -3.71 -21.11
C PHE A 503 10.00 -3.99 -21.93
N GLY A 504 9.90 -3.49 -23.16
CA GLY A 504 8.69 -3.66 -23.97
C GLY A 504 8.18 -5.11 -24.08
N PRO A 505 9.03 -6.11 -24.35
CA PRO A 505 8.59 -7.51 -24.44
C PRO A 505 8.00 -8.06 -23.13
N ILE A 506 8.54 -7.66 -21.97
CA ILE A 506 8.07 -8.14 -20.67
C ILE A 506 6.78 -7.44 -20.25
N ILE A 507 6.70 -6.12 -20.46
CA ILE A 507 5.50 -5.32 -20.21
C ILE A 507 4.35 -5.84 -21.08
N GLU A 508 4.58 -6.07 -22.37
CA GLU A 508 3.54 -6.57 -23.28
C GLU A 508 3.06 -7.99 -22.91
N THR A 509 3.97 -8.84 -22.44
CA THR A 509 3.59 -10.19 -21.99
C THR A 509 2.68 -10.13 -20.77
N CYS A 510 3.01 -9.30 -19.78
CA CYS A 510 2.19 -9.15 -18.58
C CYS A 510 0.88 -8.39 -18.86
N ARG A 511 0.90 -7.39 -19.75
CA ARG A 511 -0.31 -6.69 -20.22
C ARG A 511 -1.32 -7.66 -20.84
N ARG A 512 -0.85 -8.62 -21.66
CA ARG A 512 -1.71 -9.67 -22.24
C ARG A 512 -2.29 -10.60 -21.17
N ARG A 513 -1.51 -10.93 -20.14
CA ARG A 513 -2.01 -11.72 -18.99
C ARG A 513 -3.11 -10.97 -18.23
N ALA A 514 -2.89 -9.68 -17.94
CA ALA A 514 -3.86 -8.84 -17.25
C ALA A 514 -5.22 -8.79 -17.95
N LEU A 515 -5.22 -8.70 -19.29
CA LEU A 515 -6.44 -8.72 -20.10
C LEU A 515 -7.20 -10.06 -20.09
N GLN A 516 -6.53 -11.18 -19.77
CA GLN A 516 -7.13 -12.52 -19.82
C GLN A 516 -7.83 -12.92 -18.51
N ARG A 517 -7.55 -12.27 -17.38
CA ARG A 517 -8.05 -12.69 -16.06
C ARG A 517 -9.50 -12.27 -15.78
N GLY A 518 -10.02 -11.26 -16.47
CA GLY A 518 -11.39 -10.78 -16.26
C GLY A 518 -11.54 -9.85 -15.03
N PRO A 519 -12.78 -9.55 -14.61
CA PRO A 519 -13.06 -8.57 -13.56
C PRO A 519 -12.56 -9.05 -12.19
N GLY A 520 -12.03 -8.14 -11.38
CA GLY A 520 -11.55 -8.42 -10.03
C GLY A 520 -10.12 -8.90 -9.89
N HIS A 521 -9.40 -8.99 -11.01
CA HIS A 521 -7.98 -9.27 -11.04
C HIS A 521 -7.19 -8.01 -11.40
N TYR A 522 -6.07 -7.80 -10.74
CA TYR A 522 -5.14 -6.71 -11.03
C TYR A 522 -3.70 -7.24 -11.03
N ASP A 523 -2.98 -7.01 -12.12
CA ASP A 523 -1.60 -7.51 -12.27
C ASP A 523 -0.58 -6.46 -11.83
N VAL A 524 0.46 -6.91 -11.13
CA VAL A 524 1.59 -6.09 -10.70
C VAL A 524 2.84 -6.70 -11.32
N LEU A 525 3.53 -5.95 -12.17
CA LEU A 525 4.82 -6.34 -12.72
C LEU A 525 5.95 -5.65 -11.96
N LEU A 526 6.75 -6.42 -11.23
CA LEU A 526 8.01 -5.97 -10.64
C LEU A 526 9.15 -6.23 -11.62
N ILE A 527 9.77 -5.19 -12.17
CA ILE A 527 11.00 -5.25 -12.96
C ILE A 527 12.16 -4.90 -12.05
N ILE A 528 13.17 -5.77 -11.98
CA ILE A 528 14.42 -5.49 -11.26
C ILE A 528 15.54 -5.44 -12.29
N THR A 529 16.25 -4.31 -12.36
CA THR A 529 17.29 -4.05 -13.38
C THR A 529 18.46 -3.28 -12.79
N ASP A 530 19.65 -3.44 -13.36
CA ASP A 530 20.84 -2.69 -12.95
C ASP A 530 21.08 -1.39 -13.71
N GLY A 531 20.32 -1.06 -14.76
CA GLY A 531 20.63 0.14 -15.52
C GLY A 531 19.79 0.46 -16.76
N VAL A 532 20.38 1.35 -17.57
CA VAL A 532 19.76 2.17 -18.61
C VAL A 532 19.03 1.34 -19.67
N VAL A 533 17.73 1.58 -19.82
CA VAL A 533 16.89 1.02 -20.88
C VAL A 533 17.45 1.43 -22.23
N THR A 534 17.74 0.45 -23.09
CA THR A 534 18.34 0.75 -24.40
C THR A 534 17.32 1.37 -25.37
N ASP A 535 16.05 0.99 -25.27
CA ASP A 535 14.96 1.51 -26.12
C ASP A 535 13.85 2.13 -25.28
N VAL A 536 14.07 3.37 -24.84
CA VAL A 536 13.14 4.12 -23.99
C VAL A 536 11.80 4.35 -24.70
N GLN A 537 11.81 4.62 -26.00
CA GLN A 537 10.58 4.87 -26.76
C GLN A 537 9.71 3.61 -26.89
N ASN A 538 10.31 2.43 -27.08
CA ASN A 538 9.58 1.17 -27.02
C ASN A 538 8.99 0.91 -25.63
N SER A 539 9.75 1.19 -24.56
CA SER A 539 9.26 1.10 -23.19
C SER A 539 8.09 2.06 -22.94
N ILE A 540 8.19 3.33 -23.38
CA ILE A 540 7.10 4.33 -23.29
C ILE A 540 5.84 3.81 -24.00
N ARG A 541 5.97 3.28 -25.23
CA ARG A 541 4.81 2.70 -25.94
C ARG A 541 4.19 1.55 -25.18
N ALA A 542 4.99 0.66 -24.59
CA ALA A 542 4.50 -0.46 -23.81
C ALA A 542 3.78 0.00 -22.53
N VAL A 543 4.33 0.99 -21.82
CA VAL A 543 3.71 1.60 -20.63
C VAL A 543 2.38 2.28 -20.99
N VAL A 544 2.35 3.13 -22.02
CA VAL A 544 1.14 3.82 -22.48
C VAL A 544 0.05 2.81 -22.88
N ALA A 545 0.42 1.71 -23.55
CA ALA A 545 -0.51 0.63 -23.87
C ALA A 545 -1.00 -0.12 -22.63
N ALA A 546 -0.11 -0.40 -21.66
CA ALA A 546 -0.45 -1.06 -20.41
C ALA A 546 -1.37 -0.23 -19.50
N GLY A 547 -1.29 1.11 -19.58
CA GLY A 547 -2.15 2.04 -18.84
C GLY A 547 -3.65 1.86 -19.11
N LYS A 548 -4.03 1.14 -20.17
CA LYS A 548 -5.40 0.82 -20.54
C LYS A 548 -5.88 -0.56 -20.04
N THR A 549 -5.13 -1.19 -19.14
CA THR A 549 -5.39 -2.55 -18.62
C THR A 549 -5.34 -2.58 -17.10
N PRO A 550 -5.85 -3.61 -16.39
CA PRO A 550 -5.81 -3.69 -14.92
C PRO A 550 -4.40 -4.06 -14.43
N MET A 551 -3.43 -3.16 -14.61
CA MET A 551 -2.03 -3.44 -14.39
C MET A 551 -1.24 -2.24 -13.87
N SER A 552 -0.30 -2.50 -12.96
CA SER A 552 0.77 -1.57 -12.56
C SER A 552 2.15 -2.17 -12.81
N ILE A 553 3.14 -1.29 -12.93
CA ILE A 553 4.54 -1.62 -13.17
C ILE A 553 5.36 -0.97 -12.05
N ILE A 554 6.25 -1.76 -11.47
CA ILE A 554 7.17 -1.34 -10.43
C ILE A 554 8.56 -1.61 -10.96
N ILE A 555 9.45 -0.64 -10.92
CA ILE A 555 10.83 -0.75 -11.39
C ILE A 555 11.77 -0.52 -10.22
N VAL A 556 12.55 -1.53 -9.86
CA VAL A 556 13.60 -1.43 -8.84
C VAL A 556 14.96 -1.40 -9.51
N GLY A 557 15.66 -0.27 -9.37
CA GLY A 557 17.02 -0.07 -9.89
C GLY A 557 18.07 -0.55 -8.90
N VAL A 558 18.86 -1.56 -9.25
CA VAL A 558 19.94 -2.12 -8.41
C VAL A 558 21.32 -1.60 -8.84
N GLY A 559 22.27 -1.56 -7.91
CA GLY A 559 23.61 -1.06 -8.19
C GLY A 559 23.70 0.47 -8.28
N ARG A 560 24.66 0.96 -9.06
CA ARG A 560 25.13 2.35 -9.04
C ARG A 560 25.07 3.07 -10.38
N GLU A 561 24.33 2.53 -11.34
CA GLU A 561 24.14 3.15 -12.63
C GLU A 561 23.29 4.43 -12.55
N ASP A 562 23.30 5.17 -13.66
CA ASP A 562 22.46 6.33 -13.90
C ASP A 562 21.02 5.88 -14.22
N PHE A 563 20.07 6.32 -13.39
CA PHE A 563 18.66 5.97 -13.50
C PHE A 563 17.78 7.11 -14.03
N THR A 564 18.37 8.17 -14.59
CA THR A 564 17.63 9.33 -15.14
C THR A 564 16.50 8.90 -16.09
N GLN A 565 16.71 7.86 -16.91
CA GLN A 565 15.67 7.37 -17.83
C GLN A 565 14.52 6.64 -17.13
N MET A 566 14.75 6.06 -15.95
CA MET A 566 13.70 5.42 -15.16
C MET A 566 12.83 6.47 -14.47
N GLU A 567 13.42 7.56 -14.02
CA GLU A 567 12.69 8.73 -13.51
C GLU A 567 11.77 9.32 -14.58
N VAL A 568 12.18 9.29 -15.86
CA VAL A 568 11.28 9.65 -16.98
C VAL A 568 10.10 8.66 -17.11
N LEU A 569 10.32 7.35 -16.92
CA LEU A 569 9.26 6.35 -17.00
C LEU A 569 8.28 6.42 -15.82
N ASP A 570 8.73 6.91 -14.67
CA ASP A 570 7.91 7.14 -13.46
C ASP A 570 6.79 8.15 -13.70
N ALA A 571 7.02 9.13 -14.57
CA ALA A 571 6.00 10.06 -15.05
C ALA A 571 5.33 10.94 -13.98
N ASP A 572 5.96 11.09 -12.81
CA ASP A 572 5.55 11.96 -11.70
C ASP A 572 5.46 13.45 -12.11
N GLU A 573 6.46 13.93 -12.87
CA GLU A 573 6.54 15.34 -13.28
C GLU A 573 5.74 15.61 -14.56
N GLU A 574 5.93 14.76 -15.58
CA GLU A 574 5.39 14.95 -16.91
C GLU A 574 4.81 13.64 -17.44
N PRO A 575 3.65 13.68 -18.11
CA PRO A 575 3.01 12.51 -18.66
C PRO A 575 3.85 11.91 -19.81
N LEU A 576 3.89 10.58 -19.87
CA LEU A 576 4.47 9.88 -21.00
C LEU A 576 3.68 10.13 -22.29
N ILE A 577 4.42 10.43 -23.36
CA ILE A 577 3.89 10.63 -24.71
C ILE A 577 4.71 9.76 -25.68
N THR A 578 4.03 8.95 -26.48
CA THR A 578 4.67 8.11 -27.50
C THR A 578 5.20 8.93 -28.68
N ASP A 579 6.05 8.32 -29.50
CA ASP A 579 6.48 8.86 -30.80
C ASP A 579 5.31 9.14 -31.77
N SER A 580 4.19 8.43 -31.63
CA SER A 580 2.94 8.69 -32.37
C SER A 580 2.08 9.83 -31.79
N GLY A 581 2.50 10.44 -30.68
CA GLY A 581 1.78 11.53 -30.00
C GLY A 581 0.67 11.07 -29.05
N GLU A 582 0.61 9.78 -28.72
CA GLU A 582 -0.35 9.24 -27.77
C GLU A 582 0.11 9.51 -26.32
N ARG A 583 -0.72 10.19 -25.55
CA ARG A 583 -0.47 10.50 -24.13
C ARG A 583 -0.98 9.38 -23.22
N MET A 584 -0.25 9.08 -22.14
CA MET A 584 -0.71 8.16 -21.10
C MET A 584 -2.05 8.60 -20.50
N VAL A 585 -2.92 7.61 -20.24
CA VAL A 585 -4.29 7.82 -19.75
C VAL A 585 -4.40 7.83 -18.23
N ARG A 586 -3.47 7.14 -17.57
CA ARG A 586 -3.25 7.11 -16.12
C ARG A 586 -1.79 6.75 -15.89
N ASP A 587 -1.29 7.15 -14.73
CA ASP A 587 0.02 6.73 -14.27
C ASP A 587 -0.05 5.31 -13.66
N ILE A 588 0.97 4.50 -13.95
CA ILE A 588 1.05 3.07 -13.61
C ILE A 588 2.45 2.63 -13.21
N VAL A 589 3.45 3.51 -13.28
CA VAL A 589 4.86 3.14 -13.06
C VAL A 589 5.26 3.71 -11.71
N GLN A 590 5.95 2.91 -10.89
CA GLN A 590 6.71 3.42 -9.75
C GLN A 590 8.16 3.01 -9.93
N PHE A 591 9.09 3.97 -9.90
CA PHE A 591 10.51 3.72 -9.89
C PHE A 591 11.12 3.91 -8.50
N VAL A 592 11.95 2.96 -8.06
CA VAL A 592 12.71 3.07 -6.81
C VAL A 592 14.15 2.57 -7.01
N PRO A 593 15.17 3.42 -6.84
CA PRO A 593 16.55 2.96 -6.80
C PRO A 593 16.87 2.34 -5.43
N MET A 594 17.34 1.10 -5.42
CA MET A 594 17.61 0.30 -4.22
C MET A 594 18.56 1.01 -3.24
N ARG A 595 19.52 1.77 -3.77
CA ARG A 595 20.48 2.57 -2.98
C ARG A 595 19.84 3.64 -2.07
N HIS A 596 18.60 4.06 -2.32
CA HIS A 596 17.89 5.03 -1.47
C HIS A 596 17.18 4.35 -0.29
N VAL A 597 16.84 3.07 -0.43
CA VAL A 597 15.99 2.31 0.51
C VAL A 597 16.73 1.19 1.25
N SER A 598 18.01 0.98 0.95
CA SER A 598 18.83 -0.15 1.41
C SER A 598 19.08 -0.24 2.93
N ARG A 599 18.44 0.58 3.77
CA ARG A 599 18.58 0.47 5.24
C ARG A 599 17.64 -0.57 5.85
N SER A 600 16.54 -0.94 5.19
CA SER A 600 15.67 -2.05 5.61
C SER A 600 14.75 -2.55 4.50
N GLN A 601 14.43 -3.86 4.52
CA GLN A 601 13.46 -4.52 3.63
C GLN A 601 12.07 -3.84 3.66
N GLN A 602 11.68 -3.31 4.83
CA GLN A 602 10.41 -2.62 5.01
C GLN A 602 10.36 -1.28 4.27
N MET A 603 11.46 -0.52 4.24
CA MET A 603 11.50 0.73 3.47
C MET A 603 11.52 0.47 1.97
N VAL A 604 12.18 -0.60 1.52
CA VAL A 604 12.14 -1.01 0.11
C VAL A 604 10.69 -1.23 -0.30
N ALA A 605 9.97 -2.08 0.43
CA ALA A 605 8.57 -2.36 0.12
C ALA A 605 7.68 -1.11 0.23
N ALA A 606 7.88 -0.29 1.26
CA ALA A 606 7.08 0.91 1.51
C ALA A 606 7.13 1.88 0.32
N GLU A 607 8.32 2.30 -0.10
CA GLU A 607 8.51 3.23 -1.22
C GLU A 607 8.06 2.60 -2.55
N THR A 608 8.34 1.31 -2.72
CA THR A 608 8.07 0.59 -3.98
C THR A 608 6.58 0.34 -4.22
N LEU A 609 5.78 0.24 -3.16
CA LEU A 609 4.36 -0.09 -3.22
C LEU A 609 3.44 1.10 -2.89
N GLN A 610 4.02 2.26 -2.56
CA GLN A 610 3.30 3.43 -2.06
C GLN A 610 2.15 3.87 -2.99
N GLU A 611 2.36 3.81 -4.30
CA GLU A 611 1.37 4.29 -5.26
C GLU A 611 0.34 3.27 -5.71
N LEU A 612 0.61 1.98 -5.49
CA LEU A 612 -0.23 0.92 -6.03
C LEU A 612 -1.71 1.05 -5.63
N PRO A 613 -2.07 1.41 -4.38
CA PRO A 613 -3.46 1.68 -4.01
C PRO A 613 -4.15 2.74 -4.88
N ARG A 614 -3.46 3.86 -5.18
CA ARG A 614 -3.97 4.94 -6.05
C ARG A 614 -4.14 4.43 -7.48
N GLN A 615 -3.13 3.75 -8.01
CA GLN A 615 -3.15 3.24 -9.39
C GLN A 615 -4.29 2.23 -9.64
N VAL A 616 -4.68 1.45 -8.62
CA VAL A 616 -5.85 0.57 -8.67
C VAL A 616 -7.17 1.36 -8.72
N VAL A 617 -7.28 2.43 -7.91
CA VAL A 617 -8.45 3.31 -7.93
C VAL A 617 -8.57 4.02 -9.29
N ASP A 618 -7.45 4.51 -9.83
CA ASP A 618 -7.38 5.15 -11.15
C ASP A 618 -7.81 4.21 -12.27
N TRP A 619 -7.41 2.92 -12.20
CA TRP A 619 -7.87 1.90 -13.13
C TRP A 619 -9.39 1.72 -13.05
N TYR A 620 -9.95 1.61 -11.85
CA TYR A 620 -11.40 1.47 -11.69
C TYR A 620 -12.15 2.64 -12.32
N GLU A 621 -11.70 3.88 -12.08
CA GLU A 621 -12.34 5.04 -12.68
C GLU A 621 -12.30 5.01 -14.22
N LEU A 622 -11.16 4.57 -14.78
CA LEU A 622 -11.01 4.41 -16.22
C LEU A 622 -11.91 3.29 -16.76
N ALA A 623 -11.96 2.14 -16.09
CA ALA A 623 -12.80 1.00 -16.45
C ALA A 623 -14.28 1.41 -16.51
N GLN A 624 -14.77 2.16 -15.51
CA GLN A 624 -16.13 2.70 -15.52
C GLN A 624 -16.40 3.62 -16.72
N ARG A 625 -15.47 4.52 -17.05
CA ARG A 625 -15.60 5.39 -18.23
C ARG A 625 -15.61 4.61 -19.54
N MET A 626 -14.88 3.49 -19.59
CA MET A 626 -14.81 2.61 -20.75
C MET A 626 -15.98 1.61 -20.82
N GLY A 627 -16.82 1.52 -19.79
CA GLY A 627 -17.86 0.50 -19.69
C GLY A 627 -17.30 -0.92 -19.55
N VAL A 628 -16.07 -1.06 -19.02
CA VAL A 628 -15.44 -2.34 -18.73
C VAL A 628 -15.85 -2.76 -17.32
N PRO A 629 -16.54 -3.91 -17.14
CA PRO A 629 -16.94 -4.36 -15.82
C PRO A 629 -15.77 -4.52 -14.85
N PHE A 630 -15.91 -4.00 -13.63
CA PHE A 630 -14.99 -4.20 -12.52
C PHE A 630 -15.74 -4.36 -11.19
N LEU A 631 -15.07 -4.77 -10.10
CA LEU A 631 -15.62 -5.26 -8.82
C LEU A 631 -16.77 -4.46 -8.16
N LEU A 632 -16.97 -3.21 -8.54
CA LEU A 632 -17.95 -2.31 -7.95
C LEU A 632 -19.19 -2.06 -8.83
N ASP A 633 -19.24 -2.63 -10.02
CA ASP A 633 -20.38 -2.52 -10.93
C ASP A 633 -21.57 -3.43 -10.56
#